data_AF-A0A369HL27-F1
#
_entry.id   AF-A0A369HL27-F1
#
_cell.length_a   1.000
_cell.length_b   1.000
_cell.length_c   1.000
_cell.angle_alpha   90.00
_cell.angle_beta   90.00
_cell.angle_gamma   90.00
#
_symmetry.space_group_name_H-M   'P 1'
#
loop_
_entity.id
_entity.type
_entity.pdbx_description
1 polymer ?
#
loop_
_entity_poly.entity_id
_entity_poly.type
_entity_poly.pdbx_seq_one_letter_code
_entity_poly.pdbx_strand_id
1 'polypeptide(L)'
;MKTFRASRAMLATALLLICLLGSARAIGTKRPATKKPATLIIRFVHIFDKRSPYQIQAEGGWQPPHRDYGDNMRAFYINHHILGEFDEQNRSREANWRTAYVTAYSNLEELERRFGEQEGYFYQIHATGNMFVPESETEFRVYALGGIHWSQVKKYRHTYSTNYREEPSYDPGYNYFTCLRLTAGSSLLLDSAHWDCAYASNFAHEILRALGPRVGYNGVLPLCFRPLGNVNAVTTSTTPATAGIVLPECQPGPSGLQNSHRQLGQNGHREAPGSTLTHFLSDRPGHDSGDGQQCAAPQASNPGICCNREQEQRDLDWLDSHIQSSFTRLGPLQYWLYHSRPDNNEAGQSTGVEPVSDEEEPTNKKQKVDDHTSPTYETSEEARARHTATIKKLTQVTATPSPAQLPAPDLDFDDIDFTYLAVIAATCGFSSANKGFHQKRSEYEFYSKKDCDDANKAIQKLDRCERIHHLEAGFDLSTDYWSGSNSEISLAFDGPDGLVRVPIADSPPRGFQTWKPFNITKSGISNVKDIKSLKLDTRERGSSWYNGWKLQDVELRARCVESNDSMSLNKYKSLNEWFPSVHNKDWQDVGVLPVKETDWVMKPPCNFLSRLSLNFTIGDKYLAGTDDTIAFYVRPMSKPITIAKAPSRGKFVHKELDLSEHFGAEVIQVKNLTEMVLLDAASAGFSWAPDWFLHGVTLSGHCVGSGKLIEMNKFKSIDQWEGHGNKVAELEQAWSGEFRPEDWS
;
A
#
# COMPACT_ATOMS: atom_id res chain seq x y z
N MET A 1 -68.21 -20.06 48.33
CA MET A 1 -67.15 -19.07 48.05
C MET A 1 -66.67 -18.45 49.36
N LYS A 2 -65.37 -18.52 49.67
CA LYS A 2 -64.71 -17.73 50.72
C LYS A 2 -63.34 -17.29 50.18
N THR A 3 -63.14 -16.00 50.00
CA THR A 3 -61.92 -15.44 49.40
C THR A 3 -60.82 -15.24 50.46
N PHE A 4 -59.74 -15.99 50.38
CA PHE A 4 -58.53 -15.74 51.18
C PHE A 4 -57.81 -14.49 50.64
N ARG A 5 -57.66 -13.46 51.47
CA ARG A 5 -56.74 -12.33 51.21
C ARG A 5 -55.40 -12.65 51.89
N ALA A 6 -54.42 -13.10 51.11
CA ALA A 6 -53.03 -13.13 51.58
C ALA A 6 -52.51 -11.69 51.75
N SER A 7 -51.72 -11.43 52.81
CA SER A 7 -51.16 -10.10 53.03
C SER A 7 -50.02 -9.82 52.04
N ARG A 8 -49.89 -8.57 51.59
CA ARG A 8 -48.83 -8.15 50.66
C ARG A 8 -47.41 -8.42 51.20
N ALA A 9 -47.25 -8.54 52.52
CA ALA A 9 -45.97 -8.88 53.14
C ALA A 9 -45.49 -10.30 52.78
N MET A 10 -46.37 -11.31 52.77
CA MET A 10 -45.97 -12.69 52.45
C MET A 10 -45.57 -12.87 50.97
N LEU A 11 -46.17 -12.09 50.05
CA LEU A 11 -45.80 -12.17 48.63
C LEU A 11 -44.37 -11.66 48.39
N ALA A 12 -43.95 -10.62 49.12
CA ALA A 12 -42.61 -10.06 49.05
C ALA A 12 -41.55 -11.04 49.56
N THR A 13 -41.79 -11.72 50.70
CA THR A 13 -40.85 -12.71 51.24
C THR A 13 -40.73 -13.96 50.35
N ALA A 14 -41.83 -14.40 49.73
CA ALA A 14 -41.82 -15.52 48.79
C ALA A 14 -41.01 -15.21 47.52
N LEU A 15 -41.18 -14.00 46.95
CA LEU A 15 -40.37 -13.55 45.81
C LEU A 15 -38.88 -13.43 46.16
N LEU A 16 -38.54 -12.92 47.36
CA LEU A 16 -37.13 -12.81 47.78
C LEU A 16 -36.46 -14.19 47.94
N LEU A 17 -37.18 -15.21 48.44
CA LEU A 17 -36.64 -16.56 48.55
C LEU A 17 -36.42 -17.24 47.19
N ILE A 18 -37.30 -16.99 46.21
CA ILE A 18 -37.16 -17.52 44.85
C ILE A 18 -35.94 -16.92 44.14
N CYS A 19 -35.63 -15.65 44.37
CA CYS A 19 -34.39 -15.04 43.85
C CYS A 19 -33.11 -15.63 44.47
N LEU A 20 -33.13 -16.03 45.75
CA LEU A 20 -31.95 -16.61 46.42
C LEU A 20 -31.65 -18.05 45.99
N LEU A 21 -32.67 -18.84 45.62
CA LEU A 21 -32.50 -20.23 45.17
C LEU A 21 -32.10 -20.37 43.70
N GLY A 22 -32.13 -19.29 42.90
CA GLY A 22 -31.70 -19.28 41.49
C GLY A 22 -30.17 -19.32 41.28
N SER A 23 -29.36 -19.27 42.34
CA SER A 23 -27.89 -19.15 42.25
C SER A 23 -27.15 -20.49 42.14
N ALA A 24 -27.74 -21.49 41.48
CA ALA A 24 -27.02 -22.67 41.04
C ALA A 24 -26.08 -22.30 39.89
N ARG A 25 -24.80 -22.03 40.20
CA ARG A 25 -23.77 -21.80 39.18
C ARG A 25 -23.68 -23.01 38.25
N ALA A 26 -24.23 -22.88 37.05
CA ALA A 26 -23.86 -23.75 35.94
C ALA A 26 -22.34 -23.62 35.76
N ILE A 27 -21.61 -24.73 35.96
CA ILE A 27 -20.19 -24.82 35.62
C ILE A 27 -20.13 -24.86 34.11
N GLY A 28 -20.22 -23.68 33.50
CA GLY A 28 -20.05 -23.50 32.07
C GLY A 28 -18.62 -23.89 31.72
N THR A 29 -18.47 -25.07 31.13
CA THR A 29 -17.23 -25.47 30.49
C THR A 29 -16.91 -24.42 29.44
N LYS A 30 -15.90 -23.59 29.72
CA LYS A 30 -15.44 -22.56 28.77
C LYS A 30 -15.08 -23.28 27.48
N ARG A 31 -15.92 -23.16 26.44
CA ARG A 31 -15.50 -23.52 25.08
C ARG A 31 -14.21 -22.72 24.83
N PRO A 32 -13.09 -23.39 24.52
CA PRO A 32 -11.85 -22.68 24.25
C PRO A 32 -12.14 -21.73 23.09
N ALA A 33 -11.85 -20.44 23.28
CA ALA A 33 -12.01 -19.45 22.23
C ALA A 33 -11.18 -19.91 21.02
N THR A 34 -11.87 -20.25 19.93
CA THR A 34 -11.24 -20.59 18.67
C THR A 34 -10.46 -19.37 18.22
N LYS A 35 -9.14 -19.39 18.44
CA LYS A 35 -8.23 -18.34 17.98
C LYS A 35 -8.48 -18.19 16.48
N LYS A 36 -8.99 -17.02 16.04
CA LYS A 36 -9.05 -16.71 14.61
C LYS A 36 -7.63 -16.90 14.06
N PRO A 37 -7.44 -17.68 12.98
CA PRO A 37 -6.11 -17.93 12.45
C PRO A 37 -5.44 -16.60 12.12
N ALA A 38 -4.16 -16.47 12.47
CA ALA A 38 -3.38 -15.28 12.13
C ALA A 38 -3.42 -15.09 10.61
N THR A 39 -3.55 -13.84 10.15
CA THR A 39 -3.60 -13.53 8.72
C THR A 39 -2.27 -13.95 8.09
N LEU A 40 -2.30 -15.01 7.28
CA LEU A 40 -1.10 -15.58 6.66
C LEU A 40 -0.53 -14.58 5.64
N ILE A 41 0.63 -14.01 5.95
CA ILE A 41 1.36 -13.12 5.05
C ILE A 41 2.19 -13.99 4.09
N ILE A 42 1.75 -14.09 2.84
CA ILE A 42 2.43 -14.86 1.81
C ILE A 42 3.53 -13.98 1.19
N ARG A 43 4.78 -14.23 1.60
CA ARG A 43 6.00 -13.59 1.08
C ARG A 43 6.64 -14.36 -0.08
N PHE A 44 6.42 -15.68 -0.14
CA PHE A 44 6.99 -16.55 -1.16
C PHE A 44 5.91 -17.42 -1.77
N VAL A 45 5.99 -17.60 -3.09
CA VAL A 45 5.20 -18.56 -3.84
C VAL A 45 6.14 -19.50 -4.59
N HIS A 46 5.62 -20.63 -5.01
CA HIS A 46 6.39 -21.72 -5.59
C HIS A 46 5.75 -22.19 -6.89
N ILE A 47 6.58 -22.49 -7.89
CA ILE A 47 6.15 -23.05 -9.17
C ILE A 47 6.97 -24.30 -9.44
N PHE A 48 6.31 -25.33 -9.96
CA PHE A 48 6.95 -26.44 -10.65
C PHE A 48 6.87 -26.20 -12.16
N ASP A 49 8.00 -26.27 -12.86
CA ASP A 49 8.06 -26.18 -14.32
C ASP A 49 9.03 -27.23 -14.88
N LYS A 50 8.72 -27.78 -16.05
CA LYS A 50 9.60 -28.73 -16.75
C LYS A 50 10.73 -28.02 -17.49
N ARG A 51 10.56 -26.73 -17.79
CA ARG A 51 11.59 -25.90 -18.41
C ARG A 51 12.70 -25.61 -17.41
N SER A 52 13.93 -25.58 -17.92
CA SER A 52 15.10 -25.25 -17.14
C SER A 52 15.14 -23.77 -16.74
N PRO A 53 15.87 -23.41 -15.67
CA PRO A 53 16.10 -22.02 -15.26
C PRO A 53 16.58 -21.13 -16.41
N TYR A 54 17.44 -21.65 -17.27
CA TYR A 54 17.93 -20.93 -18.45
C TYR A 54 16.84 -20.62 -19.48
N GLN A 55 15.88 -21.53 -19.68
CA GLN A 55 14.75 -21.31 -20.59
C GLN A 55 13.79 -20.26 -20.02
N ILE A 56 13.40 -20.36 -18.75
CA ILE A 56 12.54 -19.35 -18.10
C ILE A 56 13.24 -17.97 -18.11
N GLN A 57 14.54 -17.92 -17.81
CA GLN A 57 15.34 -16.69 -17.86
C GLN A 57 15.40 -16.08 -19.27
N ALA A 58 15.55 -16.90 -20.31
CA ALA A 58 15.56 -16.44 -21.70
C ALA A 58 14.18 -15.92 -22.16
N GLU A 59 13.09 -16.47 -21.63
CA GLU A 59 11.72 -15.97 -21.80
C GLU A 59 11.41 -14.75 -20.89
N GLY A 60 12.33 -14.38 -20.01
CA GLY A 60 12.21 -13.28 -19.05
C GLY A 60 11.29 -13.58 -17.85
N GLY A 61 10.76 -14.80 -17.72
CA GLY A 61 9.83 -15.20 -16.66
C GLY A 61 8.74 -16.16 -17.14
N TRP A 62 7.67 -16.29 -16.34
CA TRP A 62 6.44 -16.97 -16.76
C TRP A 62 5.45 -15.96 -17.33
N GLN A 63 5.16 -16.10 -18.61
CA GLN A 63 4.14 -15.34 -19.31
C GLN A 63 2.83 -16.17 -19.33
N PRO A 64 1.64 -15.55 -19.28
CA PRO A 64 0.40 -16.24 -19.61
C PRO A 64 0.48 -16.84 -21.04
N PRO A 65 -0.16 -17.99 -21.30
CA PRO A 65 0.13 -18.83 -22.47
C PRO A 65 -0.15 -18.20 -23.85
N HIS A 66 -0.92 -17.11 -23.91
CA HIS A 66 -1.36 -16.48 -25.15
C HIS A 66 -1.05 -14.97 -25.14
N ARG A 67 -0.28 -14.46 -26.11
CA ARG A 67 0.17 -13.06 -26.10
C ARG A 67 -0.93 -12.02 -26.32
N ASP A 68 -2.06 -12.45 -26.87
CA ASP A 68 -3.27 -11.66 -27.17
C ASP A 68 -4.26 -11.63 -25.99
N TYR A 69 -3.89 -12.06 -24.77
CA TYR A 69 -4.79 -11.94 -23.60
C TYR A 69 -5.22 -10.50 -23.31
N GLY A 70 -4.41 -9.50 -23.68
CA GLY A 70 -4.77 -8.08 -23.54
C GLY A 70 -5.99 -7.66 -24.35
N ASP A 71 -6.24 -8.34 -25.48
CA ASP A 71 -7.37 -8.08 -26.38
C ASP A 71 -8.65 -8.83 -25.93
N ASN A 72 -8.54 -9.76 -24.97
CA ASN A 72 -9.65 -10.57 -24.46
C ASN A 72 -10.01 -10.17 -23.02
N MET A 73 -11.08 -9.38 -22.86
CA MET A 73 -11.57 -8.94 -21.54
C MET A 73 -11.89 -10.08 -20.56
N ARG A 74 -12.28 -11.28 -21.06
CA ARG A 74 -12.57 -12.45 -20.22
C ARG A 74 -11.30 -13.03 -19.58
N ALA A 75 -10.13 -12.82 -20.19
CA ALA A 75 -8.85 -13.30 -19.68
C ALA A 75 -8.48 -12.72 -18.30
N PHE A 76 -9.11 -11.61 -17.92
CA PHE A 76 -8.98 -10.95 -16.61
C PHE A 76 -9.96 -11.49 -15.55
N TYR A 77 -10.76 -12.52 -15.87
CA TYR A 77 -11.62 -13.18 -14.88
C TYR A 77 -10.87 -14.35 -14.23
N ILE A 78 -10.58 -14.22 -12.94
CA ILE A 78 -9.79 -15.22 -12.20
C ILE A 78 -10.48 -16.59 -12.15
N ASN A 79 -11.82 -16.65 -12.07
CA ASN A 79 -12.55 -17.91 -12.10
C ASN A 79 -12.43 -18.59 -13.46
N HIS A 80 -12.48 -17.84 -14.56
CA HIS A 80 -12.27 -18.38 -15.92
C HIS A 80 -10.87 -18.99 -16.11
N HIS A 81 -9.85 -18.41 -15.46
CA HIS A 81 -8.53 -19.04 -15.35
C HIS A 81 -8.55 -20.33 -14.51
N ILE A 82 -9.27 -20.35 -13.38
CA ILE A 82 -9.42 -21.52 -12.50
C ILE A 82 -10.12 -22.69 -13.22
N LEU A 83 -11.10 -22.40 -14.09
CA LEU A 83 -11.81 -23.39 -14.91
C LEU A 83 -10.90 -24.09 -15.93
N GLY A 84 -9.81 -23.42 -16.34
CA GLY A 84 -8.85 -23.89 -17.35
C GLY A 84 -9.39 -23.91 -18.78
N GLU A 85 -8.50 -24.14 -19.74
CA GLU A 85 -8.83 -24.21 -21.17
C GLU A 85 -9.76 -25.38 -21.51
N PHE A 86 -9.64 -26.50 -20.80
CA PHE A 86 -10.32 -27.76 -21.11
C PHE A 86 -11.34 -28.15 -20.03
N ASP A 87 -12.41 -28.81 -20.47
CA ASP A 87 -13.37 -29.46 -19.58
C ASP A 87 -12.90 -30.85 -19.10
N GLU A 88 -13.71 -31.50 -18.26
CA GLU A 88 -13.42 -32.86 -17.74
C GLU A 88 -13.37 -33.95 -18.83
N GLN A 89 -13.81 -33.64 -20.06
CA GLN A 89 -13.74 -34.51 -21.23
C GLN A 89 -12.59 -34.14 -22.18
N ASN A 90 -11.67 -33.26 -21.75
CA ASN A 90 -10.55 -32.73 -22.54
C ASN A 90 -11.01 -32.03 -23.84
N ARG A 91 -12.20 -31.42 -23.82
CA ARG A 91 -12.68 -30.53 -24.89
C ARG A 91 -12.37 -29.09 -24.50
N SER A 92 -11.95 -28.27 -25.45
CA SER A 92 -11.76 -26.84 -25.21
C SER A 92 -13.10 -26.21 -24.82
N ARG A 93 -13.12 -25.45 -23.71
CA ARG A 93 -14.35 -24.80 -23.19
C ARG A 93 -14.84 -23.69 -24.10
N GLU A 94 -13.93 -23.00 -24.80
CA GLU A 94 -14.23 -21.97 -25.77
C GLU A 94 -13.10 -21.84 -26.81
N ALA A 95 -13.46 -21.60 -28.08
CA ALA A 95 -12.51 -21.60 -29.19
C ALA A 95 -11.37 -20.56 -29.08
N ASN A 96 -11.60 -19.48 -28.32
CA ASN A 96 -10.64 -18.40 -28.07
C ASN A 96 -10.32 -18.28 -26.57
N TRP A 97 -10.13 -19.41 -25.87
CA TRP A 97 -9.74 -19.37 -24.46
C TRP A 97 -8.43 -18.60 -24.28
N ARG A 98 -8.42 -17.67 -23.32
CA ARG A 98 -7.28 -16.83 -22.97
C ARG A 98 -7.29 -16.60 -21.47
N THR A 99 -6.12 -16.58 -20.86
CA THR A 99 -5.95 -16.13 -19.48
C THR A 99 -4.87 -15.07 -19.41
N ALA A 100 -5.07 -14.08 -18.52
CA ALA A 100 -4.07 -13.11 -18.14
C ALA A 100 -3.23 -13.59 -16.92
N TYR A 101 -3.46 -14.79 -16.39
CA TYR A 101 -2.88 -15.26 -15.12
C TYR A 101 -1.86 -16.41 -15.28
N VAL A 102 -0.92 -16.47 -14.35
CA VAL A 102 -0.04 -17.61 -14.10
C VAL A 102 -0.30 -18.16 -12.69
N THR A 103 -0.47 -19.47 -12.55
CA THR A 103 -0.69 -20.12 -11.24
C THR A 103 0.63 -20.44 -10.53
N ALA A 104 0.74 -20.04 -9.28
CA ALA A 104 1.79 -20.40 -8.32
C ALA A 104 1.16 -20.97 -7.03
N TYR A 105 2.00 -21.43 -6.10
CA TYR A 105 1.57 -22.10 -4.86
C TYR A 105 2.28 -21.54 -3.63
N SER A 106 1.51 -21.07 -2.64
CA SER A 106 2.04 -20.54 -1.38
C SER A 106 2.67 -21.62 -0.47
N ASN A 107 2.30 -22.89 -0.66
CA ASN A 107 2.86 -24.03 0.07
C ASN A 107 3.74 -24.91 -0.84
N LEU A 108 5.02 -25.04 -0.48
CA LEU A 108 5.99 -25.87 -1.19
C LEU A 108 5.75 -27.37 -0.98
N GLU A 109 5.36 -27.80 0.22
CA GLU A 109 5.14 -29.23 0.54
C GLU A 109 4.03 -29.82 -0.31
N GLU A 110 2.93 -29.07 -0.51
CA GLU A 110 1.82 -29.46 -1.38
C GLU A 110 2.24 -29.54 -2.86
N LEU A 111 3.08 -28.59 -3.31
CA LEU A 111 3.62 -28.59 -4.66
C LEU A 111 4.55 -29.79 -4.90
N GLU A 112 5.41 -30.11 -3.92
CA GLU A 112 6.29 -31.28 -3.94
C GLU A 112 5.49 -32.58 -3.89
N ARG A 113 4.41 -32.65 -3.10
CA ARG A 113 3.49 -33.80 -3.06
C ARG A 113 2.79 -34.03 -4.42
N ARG A 114 2.51 -32.96 -5.18
CA ARG A 114 1.82 -33.03 -6.47
C ARG A 114 2.76 -33.31 -7.65
N PHE A 115 4.02 -32.85 -7.60
CA PHE A 115 4.94 -32.87 -8.74
C PHE A 115 6.32 -33.50 -8.47
N GLY A 116 6.62 -33.96 -7.25
CA GLY A 116 7.94 -34.45 -6.84
C GLY A 116 8.44 -35.70 -7.60
N GLU A 117 7.53 -36.49 -8.17
CA GLU A 117 7.85 -37.63 -9.03
C GLU A 117 8.15 -37.23 -10.49
N GLN A 118 7.88 -35.98 -10.89
CA GLN A 118 8.12 -35.49 -12.24
C GLN A 118 9.53 -34.90 -12.38
N GLU A 119 10.14 -35.07 -13.54
CA GLU A 119 11.37 -34.37 -13.90
C GLU A 119 11.08 -32.89 -14.21
N GLY A 120 11.88 -31.98 -13.64
CA GLY A 120 11.70 -30.54 -13.75
C GLY A 120 12.35 -29.77 -12.60
N TYR A 121 11.86 -28.56 -12.36
CA TYR A 121 12.42 -27.63 -11.39
C TYR A 121 11.35 -27.03 -10.48
N PHE A 122 11.67 -26.91 -9.19
CA PHE A 122 10.93 -26.10 -8.23
C PHE A 122 11.58 -24.73 -8.08
N TYR A 123 10.80 -23.67 -8.27
CA TYR A 123 11.21 -22.28 -8.13
C TYR A 123 10.58 -21.70 -6.88
N GLN A 124 11.35 -20.94 -6.09
CA GLN A 124 10.84 -20.06 -5.04
C GLN A 124 10.92 -18.62 -5.55
N ILE A 125 9.75 -17.99 -5.60
CA ILE A 125 9.49 -16.68 -6.20
C ILE A 125 9.03 -15.75 -5.08
N HIS A 126 9.53 -14.51 -5.05
CA HIS A 126 9.02 -13.51 -4.12
C HIS A 126 7.63 -13.04 -4.53
N ALA A 127 6.71 -13.00 -3.58
CA ALA A 127 5.36 -12.51 -3.82
C ALA A 127 5.36 -11.01 -4.18
N THR A 128 4.53 -10.63 -5.14
CA THR A 128 4.34 -9.25 -5.58
C THR A 128 2.87 -8.86 -5.64
N GLY A 129 2.56 -7.56 -5.70
CA GLY A 129 1.18 -7.07 -5.62
C GLY A 129 0.28 -7.44 -6.82
N ASN A 130 0.83 -8.01 -7.91
CA ASN A 130 0.02 -8.60 -8.99
C ASN A 130 -0.38 -10.06 -8.71
N MET A 131 -0.01 -10.61 -7.56
CA MET A 131 -0.32 -11.98 -7.16
C MET A 131 -1.49 -12.01 -6.17
N PHE A 132 -2.52 -12.79 -6.52
CA PHE A 132 -3.79 -12.85 -5.80
C PHE A 132 -4.02 -14.18 -5.10
N VAL A 133 -4.59 -14.14 -3.91
CA VAL A 133 -5.05 -15.32 -3.18
C VAL A 133 -6.55 -15.18 -2.90
N PRO A 134 -7.41 -16.04 -3.50
CA PRO A 134 -8.83 -16.03 -3.20
C PRO A 134 -9.12 -16.49 -1.78
N GLU A 135 -10.08 -15.84 -1.11
CA GLU A 135 -10.49 -16.22 0.24
C GLU A 135 -11.28 -17.54 0.31
N SER A 136 -11.91 -17.96 -0.80
CA SER A 136 -12.73 -19.17 -0.90
C SER A 136 -11.95 -20.46 -1.11
N GLU A 137 -10.71 -20.40 -1.60
CA GLU A 137 -9.95 -21.62 -1.90
C GLU A 137 -9.27 -22.19 -0.66
N THR A 138 -9.60 -23.45 -0.34
CA THR A 138 -8.83 -24.31 0.57
C THR A 138 -7.48 -24.73 -0.02
N GLU A 139 -7.26 -24.43 -1.31
CA GLU A 139 -6.04 -24.75 -2.03
C GLU A 139 -5.03 -23.60 -1.92
N PHE A 140 -3.76 -23.95 -1.74
CA PHE A 140 -2.66 -23.00 -1.55
C PHE A 140 -2.29 -22.18 -2.81
N ARG A 141 -3.20 -22.06 -3.79
CA ARG A 141 -2.97 -21.44 -5.09
C ARG A 141 -2.85 -19.92 -4.98
N VAL A 142 -2.05 -19.35 -5.87
CA VAL A 142 -1.83 -17.92 -6.02
C VAL A 142 -1.83 -17.59 -7.51
N TYR A 143 -2.53 -16.53 -7.91
CA TYR A 143 -2.74 -16.19 -9.32
C TYR A 143 -2.04 -14.88 -9.66
N ALA A 144 -0.97 -14.96 -10.46
CA ALA A 144 -0.16 -13.81 -10.86
C ALA A 144 -0.69 -13.20 -12.17
N LEU A 145 -1.31 -12.01 -12.06
CA LEU A 145 -1.83 -11.25 -13.19
C LEU A 145 -0.71 -10.69 -14.06
N GLY A 146 -0.86 -10.90 -15.36
CA GLY A 146 0.09 -10.57 -16.42
C GLY A 146 1.34 -11.46 -16.49
N GLY A 147 1.57 -12.31 -15.47
CA GLY A 147 2.69 -13.23 -15.34
C GLY A 147 3.66 -12.91 -14.19
N ILE A 148 4.84 -13.53 -14.22
CA ILE A 148 5.85 -13.52 -13.15
C ILE A 148 7.22 -13.28 -13.77
N HIS A 149 7.85 -12.14 -13.47
CA HIS A 149 9.14 -11.76 -14.06
C HIS A 149 10.30 -12.58 -13.46
N TRP A 150 11.34 -12.88 -14.25
CA TRP A 150 12.47 -13.71 -13.80
C TRP A 150 13.21 -13.11 -12.59
N SER A 151 13.31 -11.79 -12.48
CA SER A 151 13.90 -11.12 -11.31
C SER A 151 13.13 -11.34 -10.00
N GLN A 152 11.90 -11.88 -10.04
CA GLN A 152 11.16 -12.30 -8.85
C GLN A 152 11.61 -13.69 -8.34
N VAL A 153 12.30 -14.48 -9.17
CA VAL A 153 12.86 -15.78 -8.75
C VAL A 153 14.00 -15.52 -7.79
N LYS A 154 13.83 -15.99 -6.55
CA LYS A 154 14.87 -15.91 -5.53
C LYS A 154 15.85 -17.07 -5.64
N LYS A 155 15.32 -18.28 -5.82
CA LYS A 155 16.11 -19.52 -5.90
C LYS A 155 15.33 -20.65 -6.55
N TYR A 156 16.04 -21.66 -7.05
CA TYR A 156 15.43 -22.85 -7.67
C TYR A 156 16.21 -24.14 -7.36
N ARG A 157 15.56 -25.29 -7.50
CA ARG A 157 16.19 -26.62 -7.42
C ARG A 157 15.61 -27.56 -8.48
N HIS A 158 16.40 -28.50 -8.97
CA HIS A 158 15.88 -29.64 -9.74
C HIS A 158 15.04 -30.54 -8.80
N THR A 159 14.03 -31.25 -9.30
CA THR A 159 13.18 -32.10 -8.43
C THR A 159 13.98 -33.15 -7.66
N TYR A 160 14.96 -33.79 -8.31
CA TYR A 160 15.90 -34.74 -7.69
C TYR A 160 17.04 -34.12 -6.86
N SER A 161 17.10 -32.79 -6.71
CA SER A 161 18.09 -32.09 -5.86
C SER A 161 17.43 -31.52 -4.63
N THR A 162 17.94 -31.82 -3.43
CA THR A 162 17.54 -31.13 -2.18
C THR A 162 18.12 -29.73 -2.07
N ASN A 163 19.22 -29.45 -2.77
CA ASN A 163 19.91 -28.17 -2.71
C ASN A 163 19.26 -27.15 -3.65
N TYR A 164 18.87 -26.00 -3.09
CA TYR A 164 18.52 -24.80 -3.84
C TYR A 164 19.77 -24.06 -4.30
N ARG A 165 19.68 -23.49 -5.51
CA ARG A 165 20.61 -22.49 -6.04
C ARG A 165 19.92 -21.14 -6.00
N GLU A 166 20.52 -20.17 -5.30
CA GLU A 166 20.08 -18.77 -5.33
C GLU A 166 20.28 -18.18 -6.74
N GLU A 167 19.36 -17.32 -7.17
CA GLU A 167 19.35 -16.72 -8.50
C GLU A 167 20.05 -15.33 -8.47
N PRO A 168 21.19 -15.15 -9.18
CA PRO A 168 21.95 -13.89 -9.11
C PRO A 168 21.23 -12.66 -9.65
N SER A 169 20.19 -12.83 -10.48
CA SER A 169 19.37 -11.72 -11.01
C SER A 169 18.08 -11.44 -10.21
N TYR A 170 17.95 -12.04 -9.02
CA TYR A 170 16.88 -11.69 -8.08
C TYR A 170 16.96 -10.19 -7.70
N ASP A 171 15.86 -9.46 -7.85
CA ASP A 171 15.77 -8.06 -7.41
C ASP A 171 15.31 -8.00 -5.93
N PRO A 172 16.18 -7.58 -4.99
CA PRO A 172 15.81 -7.45 -3.58
C PRO A 172 14.75 -6.37 -3.34
N GLY A 173 14.45 -5.50 -4.31
CA GLY A 173 13.32 -4.57 -4.28
C GLY A 173 11.96 -5.27 -4.10
N TYR A 174 11.84 -6.56 -4.43
CA TYR A 174 10.60 -7.32 -4.19
C TYR A 174 10.36 -7.64 -2.71
N ASN A 175 11.37 -7.57 -1.83
CA ASN A 175 11.28 -7.98 -0.41
C ASN A 175 10.19 -7.26 0.41
N TYR A 176 9.67 -6.13 -0.07
CA TYR A 176 8.64 -5.30 0.57
C TYR A 176 7.21 -5.61 0.11
N PHE A 177 7.06 -6.43 -0.93
CA PHE A 177 5.75 -6.81 -1.44
C PHE A 177 5.24 -8.10 -0.80
N THR A 178 3.92 -8.29 -0.84
CA THR A 178 3.23 -9.52 -0.43
C THR A 178 2.08 -9.78 -1.40
N CYS A 179 1.52 -11.00 -1.43
CA CYS A 179 0.33 -11.25 -2.24
C CYS A 179 -0.85 -10.39 -1.76
N LEU A 180 -1.63 -9.86 -2.71
CA LEU A 180 -2.92 -9.26 -2.39
C LEU A 180 -3.93 -10.37 -2.08
N ARG A 181 -4.45 -10.38 -0.86
CA ARG A 181 -5.56 -11.27 -0.48
C ARG A 181 -6.87 -10.68 -0.97
N LEU A 182 -7.56 -11.41 -1.84
CA LEU A 182 -8.88 -11.03 -2.32
C LEU A 182 -9.93 -11.56 -1.35
N THR A 183 -10.67 -10.66 -0.70
CA THR A 183 -11.81 -11.03 0.15
C THR A 183 -13.02 -11.41 -0.70
N ALA A 184 -14.01 -12.11 -0.12
CA ALA A 184 -15.22 -12.51 -0.85
C ALA A 184 -16.04 -11.34 -1.46
N GLY A 185 -15.84 -10.11 -1.00
CA GLY A 185 -16.43 -8.88 -1.59
C GLY A 185 -15.50 -8.15 -2.58
N SER A 186 -14.33 -8.70 -2.90
CA SER A 186 -13.42 -8.13 -3.89
C SER A 186 -14.02 -8.24 -5.29
N SER A 187 -13.89 -7.18 -6.09
CA SER A 187 -14.44 -7.15 -7.43
C SER A 187 -13.81 -8.14 -8.42
N LEU A 188 -12.63 -8.71 -8.11
CA LEU A 188 -12.08 -9.87 -8.84
C LEU A 188 -12.72 -11.22 -8.47
N LEU A 189 -13.42 -11.31 -7.34
CA LEU A 189 -14.12 -12.50 -6.86
C LEU A 189 -15.64 -12.31 -6.78
N LEU A 190 -16.16 -11.18 -7.27
CA LEU A 190 -17.58 -10.88 -7.21
C LEU A 190 -18.39 -11.99 -7.86
N ASP A 191 -19.58 -12.21 -7.32
CA ASP A 191 -20.58 -13.04 -7.98
C ASP A 191 -20.79 -12.54 -9.41
N SER A 192 -20.55 -13.47 -10.33
CA SER A 192 -20.81 -13.43 -11.76
C SER A 192 -22.04 -12.64 -12.22
N ALA A 193 -23.14 -12.66 -11.46
CA ALA A 193 -24.34 -11.87 -11.75
C ALA A 193 -24.08 -10.34 -11.82
N HIS A 194 -22.95 -9.88 -11.26
CA HIS A 194 -22.50 -8.50 -11.24
C HIS A 194 -21.15 -8.29 -11.95
N TRP A 195 -20.63 -9.30 -12.65
CA TRP A 195 -19.36 -9.24 -13.35
C TRP A 195 -19.48 -8.43 -14.64
N ASP A 196 -18.58 -7.46 -14.84
CA ASP A 196 -18.42 -6.72 -16.08
C ASP A 196 -17.01 -6.93 -16.62
N CYS A 197 -16.91 -7.48 -17.83
CA CYS A 197 -15.66 -7.73 -18.52
C CYS A 197 -14.80 -6.46 -18.66
N ALA A 198 -15.43 -5.30 -18.92
CA ALA A 198 -14.73 -4.03 -19.04
C ALA A 198 -14.18 -3.58 -17.67
N TYR A 199 -14.96 -3.78 -16.60
CA TYR A 199 -14.52 -3.52 -15.23
C TYR A 199 -13.29 -4.36 -14.85
N ALA A 200 -13.29 -5.67 -15.15
CA ALA A 200 -12.19 -6.57 -14.81
C ALA A 200 -10.87 -6.17 -15.48
N SER A 201 -10.92 -5.84 -16.77
CA SER A 201 -9.78 -5.33 -17.52
C SER A 201 -9.29 -3.98 -16.96
N ASN A 202 -10.21 -3.04 -16.68
CA ASN A 202 -9.87 -1.75 -16.07
C ASN A 202 -9.20 -1.92 -14.70
N PHE A 203 -9.73 -2.79 -13.83
CA PHE A 203 -9.18 -3.08 -12.52
C PHE A 203 -7.79 -3.72 -12.60
N ALA A 204 -7.58 -4.65 -13.54
CA ALA A 204 -6.28 -5.22 -13.84
C ALA A 204 -5.27 -4.13 -14.27
N HIS A 205 -5.69 -3.21 -15.15
CA HIS A 205 -4.86 -2.07 -15.55
C HIS A 205 -4.57 -1.10 -14.39
N GLU A 206 -5.50 -0.90 -13.44
CA GLU A 206 -5.28 -0.05 -12.26
C GLU A 206 -4.27 -0.66 -11.29
N ILE A 207 -4.39 -1.97 -10.97
CA ILE A 207 -3.40 -2.66 -10.13
C ILE A 207 -2.02 -2.64 -10.79
N LEU A 208 -1.94 -2.99 -12.07
CA LEU A 208 -0.66 -3.02 -12.77
C LEU A 208 -0.06 -1.61 -12.91
N ARG A 209 -0.88 -0.56 -13.05
CA ARG A 209 -0.42 0.84 -13.02
C ARG A 209 0.19 1.23 -11.67
N ALA A 210 -0.38 0.77 -10.56
CA ALA A 210 0.16 1.02 -9.22
C ALA A 210 1.49 0.29 -8.95
N LEU A 211 1.73 -0.85 -9.62
CA LEU A 211 2.97 -1.63 -9.52
C LEU A 211 4.04 -1.19 -10.54
N GLY A 212 3.60 -0.64 -11.66
CA GLY A 212 4.44 0.00 -12.67
C GLY A 212 5.48 -0.91 -13.32
N PRO A 213 6.61 -0.33 -13.78
CA PRO A 213 7.66 -1.07 -14.50
C PRO A 213 8.31 -2.21 -13.69
N ARG A 214 8.17 -2.24 -12.35
CA ARG A 214 8.73 -3.32 -11.50
C ARG A 214 8.11 -4.70 -11.76
N VAL A 215 6.89 -4.76 -12.29
CA VAL A 215 6.27 -6.01 -12.78
C VAL A 215 6.31 -6.12 -14.31
N GLY A 216 7.01 -5.20 -15.00
CA GLY A 216 7.02 -5.11 -16.46
C GLY A 216 5.82 -4.38 -17.07
N TYR A 217 5.01 -3.68 -16.26
CA TYR A 217 3.87 -2.92 -16.78
C TYR A 217 4.29 -1.52 -17.21
N ASN A 218 4.24 -1.27 -18.52
CA ASN A 218 4.57 0.02 -19.15
C ASN A 218 3.31 0.72 -19.72
N GLY A 219 2.15 0.53 -19.07
CA GLY A 219 0.87 1.08 -19.54
C GLY A 219 0.09 0.19 -20.53
N VAL A 220 0.72 -0.87 -21.04
CA VAL A 220 0.14 -1.82 -22.01
C VAL A 220 0.24 -3.26 -21.53
N LEU A 221 -0.55 -4.14 -22.15
CA LEU A 221 -0.48 -5.59 -21.99
C LEU A 221 -0.21 -6.27 -23.34
N PRO A 222 0.47 -7.43 -23.38
CA PRO A 222 1.00 -8.19 -22.24
C PRO A 222 2.16 -7.48 -21.53
N LEU A 223 2.51 -7.92 -20.31
CA LEU A 223 3.65 -7.37 -19.56
C LEU A 223 4.97 -7.50 -20.34
N CYS A 224 5.82 -6.49 -20.24
CA CYS A 224 7.13 -6.46 -20.87
C CYS A 224 8.15 -7.30 -20.11
N PHE A 225 8.27 -8.59 -20.46
CA PHE A 225 9.36 -9.44 -20.01
C PHE A 225 10.64 -9.10 -20.80
N ARG A 226 11.63 -8.49 -20.15
CA ARG A 226 12.93 -8.22 -20.79
C ARG A 226 13.74 -9.52 -20.81
N PRO A 227 14.10 -10.06 -21.99
CA PRO A 227 15.06 -11.16 -22.04
C PRO A 227 16.39 -10.68 -21.45
N LEU A 228 16.93 -11.42 -20.48
CA LEU A 228 18.28 -11.18 -19.98
C LEU A 228 19.29 -11.71 -21.01
N GLY A 229 19.43 -10.99 -22.11
CA GLY A 229 20.42 -11.28 -23.15
C GLY A 229 21.84 -11.30 -22.56
N ASN A 230 22.68 -12.19 -23.07
CA ASN A 230 24.06 -12.35 -22.61
C ASN A 230 24.82 -11.00 -22.61
N VAL A 231 24.99 -10.40 -21.42
CA VAL A 231 25.69 -9.13 -21.21
C VAL A 231 27.14 -9.17 -21.72
N ASN A 232 27.69 -10.37 -21.90
CA ASN A 232 29.04 -10.64 -22.39
C ASN A 232 29.21 -10.53 -23.93
N ALA A 233 28.16 -10.20 -24.70
CA ALA A 233 28.21 -10.17 -26.17
C ALA A 233 28.49 -8.79 -26.81
N VAL A 234 28.64 -7.72 -26.03
CA VAL A 234 28.91 -6.36 -26.56
C VAL A 234 30.42 -6.15 -26.73
N THR A 235 30.99 -6.79 -27.76
CA THR A 235 32.41 -6.66 -28.10
C THR A 235 32.64 -5.48 -29.04
N THR A 236 33.19 -4.38 -28.50
CA THR A 236 33.96 -3.32 -29.19
C THR A 236 33.50 -2.92 -30.60
N SER A 237 32.59 -1.95 -30.69
CA SER A 237 32.44 -1.10 -31.89
C SER A 237 32.83 0.34 -31.55
N THR A 238 33.99 0.78 -32.05
CA THR A 238 34.56 2.09 -31.76
C THR A 238 34.18 3.13 -32.82
N THR A 239 32.94 3.62 -32.78
CA THR A 239 32.51 4.80 -33.55
C THR A 239 31.59 5.70 -32.73
N PRO A 240 31.88 7.01 -32.59
CA PRO A 240 31.03 7.94 -31.87
C PRO A 240 29.90 8.42 -32.77
N ALA A 241 28.77 7.72 -32.74
CA ALA A 241 27.50 8.18 -33.29
C ALA A 241 26.44 8.18 -32.19
N THR A 242 25.57 9.19 -32.20
CA THR A 242 24.54 9.44 -31.18
C THR A 242 23.49 8.33 -31.15
N ALA A 243 23.76 7.26 -30.38
CA ALA A 243 22.86 6.15 -30.21
C ALA A 243 21.79 6.48 -29.16
N GLY A 244 20.57 6.75 -29.62
CA GLY A 244 19.40 6.74 -28.74
C GLY A 244 19.21 5.35 -28.14
N ILE A 245 18.77 5.29 -26.88
CA ILE A 245 18.46 4.02 -26.20
C ILE A 245 17.26 3.40 -26.92
N VAL A 246 17.52 2.40 -27.77
CA VAL A 246 16.47 1.57 -28.35
C VAL A 246 15.93 0.68 -27.23
N LEU A 247 14.83 1.13 -26.62
CA LEU A 247 14.03 0.31 -25.72
C LEU A 247 13.64 -0.98 -26.47
N PRO A 248 13.80 -2.18 -25.88
CA PRO A 248 13.40 -3.42 -26.52
C PRO A 248 11.90 -3.34 -26.83
N GLU A 249 11.56 -3.61 -28.08
CA GLU A 249 10.23 -3.36 -28.61
C GLU A 249 9.24 -4.38 -28.03
N CYS A 250 8.47 -3.96 -27.02
CA CYS A 250 7.29 -4.68 -26.56
C CYS A 250 6.19 -4.56 -27.63
N GLN A 251 6.38 -5.19 -28.79
CA GLN A 251 5.37 -5.17 -29.83
C GLN A 251 4.12 -5.89 -29.32
N PRO A 252 2.94 -5.23 -29.36
CA PRO A 252 1.67 -5.93 -29.19
C PRO A 252 1.53 -7.01 -30.27
N GLY A 253 0.62 -7.97 -30.04
CA GLY A 253 0.29 -8.98 -31.04
C GLY A 253 -0.11 -8.35 -32.38
N PRO A 254 0.00 -9.08 -33.51
CA PRO A 254 -0.32 -8.55 -34.84
C PRO A 254 -1.84 -8.37 -35.05
N SER A 255 -2.42 -7.36 -34.40
CA SER A 255 -3.84 -7.02 -34.41
C SER A 255 -4.08 -5.49 -34.50
N GLY A 256 -3.62 -4.85 -35.58
CA GLY A 256 -4.31 -3.68 -36.16
C GLY A 256 -3.81 -2.25 -35.85
N LEU A 257 -3.26 -1.62 -36.91
CA LEU A 257 -3.23 -0.18 -37.22
C LEU A 257 -2.40 0.79 -36.35
N GLN A 258 -1.28 1.22 -36.92
CA GLN A 258 -0.62 2.49 -36.60
C GLN A 258 -1.51 3.70 -36.99
N ASN A 259 -1.90 4.52 -36.02
CA ASN A 259 -2.48 5.84 -36.29
C ASN A 259 -1.39 6.83 -36.74
N SER A 260 -1.32 7.12 -38.04
CA SER A 260 -0.45 8.17 -38.56
C SER A 260 -1.06 9.56 -38.33
N HIS A 261 -0.48 10.31 -37.39
CA HIS A 261 -0.84 11.71 -37.15
C HIS A 261 -0.44 12.59 -38.35
N ARG A 262 -1.36 12.76 -39.31
CA ARG A 262 -1.16 13.62 -40.48
C ARG A 262 -1.37 15.09 -40.07
N GLN A 263 -0.31 15.88 -40.07
CA GLN A 263 -0.42 17.33 -39.91
C GLN A 263 -1.27 17.93 -41.04
N LEU A 264 -2.35 18.62 -40.68
CA LEU A 264 -3.16 19.40 -41.62
C LEU A 264 -2.51 20.77 -41.84
N GLY A 265 -1.72 20.88 -42.91
CA GLY A 265 -1.30 22.16 -43.45
C GLY A 265 -2.47 22.88 -44.13
N GLN A 266 -2.62 24.17 -43.86
CA GLN A 266 -3.54 25.04 -44.60
C GLN A 266 -3.09 25.19 -46.06
N ASN A 267 -4.00 25.01 -47.01
CA ASN A 267 -4.22 25.92 -48.14
C ASN A 267 -5.47 25.47 -48.92
N GLY A 268 -6.29 26.43 -49.34
CA GLY A 268 -7.58 26.14 -49.98
C GLY A 268 -7.56 26.29 -51.50
N HIS A 269 -8.57 25.72 -52.17
CA HIS A 269 -9.13 26.32 -53.38
C HIS A 269 -10.55 25.79 -53.71
N ARG A 270 -11.45 26.74 -53.99
CA ARG A 270 -12.62 26.74 -54.89
C ARG A 270 -13.36 25.46 -55.31
N GLU A 271 -14.67 25.48 -55.04
CA GLU A 271 -15.79 25.42 -56.02
C GLU A 271 -15.70 24.47 -57.24
N ALA A 272 -16.56 23.43 -57.28
CA ALA A 272 -17.73 23.34 -58.19
C ALA A 272 -18.49 21.99 -58.04
N PRO A 273 -19.80 21.87 -58.42
CA PRO A 273 -20.66 20.73 -58.04
C PRO A 273 -21.31 19.92 -59.19
N GLY A 274 -21.92 18.77 -58.84
CA GLY A 274 -22.75 17.88 -59.70
C GLY A 274 -22.14 16.46 -59.86
N SER A 275 -22.86 15.36 -60.08
CA SER A 275 -24.31 15.05 -60.20
C SER A 275 -24.50 13.54 -59.87
N THR A 276 -25.51 13.10 -59.10
CA THR A 276 -26.85 12.58 -59.51
C THR A 276 -26.87 11.18 -60.18
N LEU A 277 -27.89 10.36 -59.80
CA LEU A 277 -28.29 9.01 -60.26
C LEU A 277 -27.44 7.81 -59.76
N THR A 278 -27.92 6.61 -59.37
CA THR A 278 -29.18 5.95 -58.93
C THR A 278 -29.28 4.55 -59.59
N HIS A 279 -29.71 3.53 -58.82
CA HIS A 279 -29.99 2.12 -59.23
C HIS A 279 -28.73 1.30 -59.62
N PHE A 280 -28.65 -0.03 -59.44
CA PHE A 280 -29.70 -1.06 -59.38
C PHE A 280 -29.49 -2.11 -58.26
N LEU A 281 -30.60 -2.77 -57.88
CA LEU A 281 -30.62 -4.03 -57.11
C LEU A 281 -30.31 -5.23 -58.03
N SER A 282 -29.69 -6.28 -57.47
CA SER A 282 -29.84 -7.65 -57.97
C SER A 282 -29.62 -8.66 -56.86
N ASP A 283 -30.65 -9.45 -56.55
CA ASP A 283 -30.55 -10.62 -55.69
C ASP A 283 -29.71 -11.74 -56.34
N ARG A 284 -29.04 -12.56 -55.50
CA ARG A 284 -29.20 -14.02 -55.50
C ARG A 284 -28.63 -14.66 -54.22
N PRO A 285 -29.12 -15.84 -53.80
CA PRO A 285 -28.92 -16.35 -52.46
C PRO A 285 -27.83 -17.42 -52.34
N GLY A 286 -27.36 -17.61 -51.11
CA GLY A 286 -26.91 -18.90 -50.60
C GLY A 286 -25.42 -19.22 -50.71
N HIS A 287 -24.70 -19.04 -49.61
CA HIS A 287 -24.07 -20.21 -49.00
C HIS A 287 -24.00 -20.06 -47.48
N ASP A 288 -24.40 -21.12 -46.79
CA ASP A 288 -24.29 -21.25 -45.34
C ASP A 288 -22.86 -21.69 -45.00
N SER A 289 -22.13 -20.84 -44.28
CA SER A 289 -20.80 -21.12 -43.75
C SER A 289 -20.67 -20.38 -42.43
N GLY A 290 -20.58 -21.13 -41.32
CA GLY A 290 -20.57 -20.57 -39.98
C GLY A 290 -19.35 -19.69 -39.73
N ASP A 291 -19.56 -18.38 -39.69
CA ASP A 291 -18.53 -17.41 -39.36
C ASP A 291 -18.14 -17.53 -37.89
N GLY A 292 -16.91 -17.98 -37.65
CA GLY A 292 -16.22 -17.79 -36.37
C GLY A 292 -15.91 -16.30 -36.19
N GLN A 293 -16.86 -15.55 -35.63
CA GLN A 293 -16.83 -14.10 -35.53
C GLN A 293 -15.66 -13.65 -34.62
N GLN A 294 -14.56 -13.23 -35.23
CA GLN A 294 -13.38 -12.71 -34.52
C GLN A 294 -13.70 -11.37 -33.87
N CYS A 295 -13.27 -11.19 -32.61
CA CYS A 295 -13.43 -9.96 -31.86
C CYS A 295 -12.50 -8.86 -32.41
N ALA A 296 -12.95 -8.11 -33.42
CA ALA A 296 -12.27 -6.91 -33.88
C ALA A 296 -12.45 -5.76 -32.87
N ALA A 297 -11.41 -4.95 -32.67
CA ALA A 297 -11.43 -3.81 -31.75
C ALA A 297 -12.56 -2.80 -32.10
N PRO A 298 -13.17 -2.14 -31.10
CA PRO A 298 -14.48 -1.52 -31.27
C PRO A 298 -14.44 -0.22 -32.08
N GLN A 299 -15.21 -0.17 -33.18
CA GLN A 299 -15.75 1.09 -33.70
C GLN A 299 -16.87 1.62 -32.77
N ALA A 300 -16.47 2.14 -31.61
CA ALA A 300 -17.14 3.15 -30.76
C ALA A 300 -18.67 3.09 -30.49
N SER A 301 -19.39 2.00 -30.83
CA SER A 301 -20.86 2.03 -30.90
C SER A 301 -21.59 0.83 -30.28
N ASN A 302 -20.89 -0.24 -29.88
CA ASN A 302 -21.51 -1.28 -29.05
C ASN A 302 -20.47 -2.14 -28.29
N PRO A 303 -20.18 -1.88 -27.00
CA PRO A 303 -19.23 -2.68 -26.22
C PRO A 303 -19.75 -4.07 -25.79
N GLY A 304 -21.05 -4.36 -25.97
CA GLY A 304 -21.69 -5.57 -25.46
C GLY A 304 -21.46 -6.87 -26.24
N ILE A 305 -20.62 -6.90 -27.28
CA ILE A 305 -20.51 -8.04 -28.21
C ILE A 305 -19.43 -9.06 -27.79
N CYS A 306 -18.42 -8.66 -27.01
CA CYS A 306 -17.29 -9.54 -26.65
C CYS A 306 -17.55 -10.48 -25.45
N CYS A 307 -18.70 -10.37 -24.77
CA CYS A 307 -19.03 -11.20 -23.61
C CYS A 307 -20.26 -12.06 -23.90
N ASN A 308 -20.02 -13.32 -24.29
CA ASN A 308 -21.09 -14.28 -24.53
C ASN A 308 -21.70 -14.76 -23.20
N ARG A 309 -22.79 -14.10 -22.78
CA ARG A 309 -23.56 -14.43 -21.56
C ARG A 309 -24.00 -15.88 -21.47
N GLU A 310 -24.21 -16.59 -22.58
CA GLU A 310 -24.53 -18.03 -22.52
C GLU A 310 -23.32 -18.86 -22.11
N GLN A 311 -22.12 -18.53 -22.62
CA GLN A 311 -20.89 -19.21 -22.21
C GLN A 311 -20.47 -18.79 -20.79
N GLU A 312 -20.83 -17.59 -20.36
CA GLU A 312 -20.71 -17.18 -18.95
C GLU A 312 -21.60 -18.07 -18.08
N GLN A 313 -22.91 -18.15 -18.33
CA GLN A 313 -23.82 -19.00 -17.56
C GLN A 313 -23.40 -20.48 -17.55
N ARG A 314 -22.94 -21.03 -18.68
CA ARG A 314 -22.41 -22.41 -18.75
C ARG A 314 -21.19 -22.64 -17.86
N ASP A 315 -20.32 -21.64 -17.72
CA ASP A 315 -19.15 -21.71 -16.84
C ASP A 315 -19.56 -21.66 -15.35
N LEU A 316 -20.62 -20.92 -15.01
CA LEU A 316 -21.19 -20.84 -13.65
C LEU A 316 -21.88 -22.12 -13.22
N ASP A 317 -22.77 -22.64 -14.06
CA ASP A 317 -23.48 -23.90 -13.83
C ASP A 317 -22.47 -25.05 -13.62
N TRP A 318 -21.31 -24.99 -14.30
CA TRP A 318 -20.20 -25.90 -14.07
C TRP A 318 -19.48 -25.62 -12.74
N LEU A 319 -19.18 -24.37 -12.40
CA LEU A 319 -18.43 -24.03 -11.18
C LEU A 319 -19.18 -24.44 -9.91
N ASP A 320 -20.48 -24.14 -9.83
CA ASP A 320 -21.33 -24.56 -8.70
C ASP A 320 -21.41 -26.09 -8.60
N SER A 321 -21.60 -26.77 -9.74
CA SER A 321 -21.58 -28.24 -9.82
C SER A 321 -20.23 -28.82 -9.39
N HIS A 322 -19.12 -28.21 -9.81
CA HIS A 322 -17.77 -28.68 -9.47
C HIS A 322 -17.46 -28.49 -7.98
N ILE A 323 -17.80 -27.34 -7.41
CA ILE A 323 -17.69 -27.05 -5.98
C ILE A 323 -18.52 -28.07 -5.18
N GLN A 324 -19.79 -28.26 -5.52
CA GLN A 324 -20.66 -29.23 -4.85
C GLN A 324 -20.16 -30.67 -5.02
N SER A 325 -19.65 -31.04 -6.19
CA SER A 325 -19.05 -32.38 -6.41
C SER A 325 -17.77 -32.59 -5.60
N SER A 326 -16.97 -31.55 -5.40
CA SER A 326 -15.72 -31.58 -4.63
C SER A 326 -15.99 -31.73 -3.13
N PHE A 327 -16.97 -30.97 -2.59
CA PHE A 327 -17.48 -31.18 -1.23
C PHE A 327 -18.04 -32.59 -1.03
N THR A 328 -18.73 -33.14 -2.04
CA THR A 328 -19.32 -34.48 -1.97
C THR A 328 -18.27 -35.59 -2.04
N ARG A 329 -17.21 -35.44 -2.86
CA ARG A 329 -16.13 -36.42 -3.00
C ARG A 329 -15.18 -36.49 -1.79
N LEU A 330 -14.96 -35.38 -1.07
CA LEU A 330 -14.02 -35.34 0.06
C LEU A 330 -14.58 -35.96 1.36
N GLY A 331 -15.90 -35.89 1.56
CA GLY A 331 -16.61 -36.58 2.64
C GLY A 331 -16.31 -36.10 4.09
N PRO A 332 -17.21 -36.33 5.07
CA PRO A 332 -16.99 -35.87 6.45
C PRO A 332 -15.83 -36.55 7.20
N LEU A 333 -15.34 -37.69 6.70
CA LEU A 333 -14.41 -38.58 7.43
C LEU A 333 -12.95 -38.11 7.42
N GLN A 334 -12.49 -37.44 6.35
CA GLN A 334 -11.08 -37.04 6.25
C GLN A 334 -10.76 -35.80 7.12
N TYR A 335 -11.76 -34.95 7.36
CA TYR A 335 -11.66 -33.78 8.26
C TYR A 335 -11.50 -34.18 9.74
N TRP A 336 -12.14 -35.28 10.15
CA TRP A 336 -12.12 -35.78 11.55
C TRP A 336 -10.79 -36.47 11.93
N LEU A 337 -10.19 -37.20 11.00
CA LEU A 337 -8.91 -37.91 11.22
C LEU A 337 -7.73 -36.95 11.42
N TYR A 338 -7.79 -35.73 10.90
CA TYR A 338 -6.69 -34.75 11.00
C TYR A 338 -6.63 -34.02 12.36
N HIS A 339 -7.70 -34.10 13.18
CA HIS A 339 -7.84 -33.33 14.43
C HIS A 339 -7.91 -34.19 15.70
N SER A 340 -7.68 -35.50 15.61
CA SER A 340 -7.81 -36.45 16.72
C SER A 340 -6.49 -37.13 17.09
N ARG A 341 -5.54 -36.38 17.67
CA ARG A 341 -4.45 -36.95 18.48
C ARG A 341 -4.73 -36.66 19.97
N PRO A 342 -4.90 -37.67 20.83
CA PRO A 342 -4.89 -37.48 22.28
C PRO A 342 -3.44 -37.36 22.78
N ASP A 343 -3.18 -36.38 23.63
CA ASP A 343 -1.97 -36.36 24.46
C ASP A 343 -2.07 -37.45 25.53
N ASN A 344 -1.31 -38.53 25.38
CA ASN A 344 -1.19 -39.58 26.40
C ASN A 344 -0.06 -39.24 27.38
N ASN A 345 -0.41 -38.71 28.54
CA ASN A 345 0.43 -38.69 29.74
C ASN A 345 -0.44 -38.61 30.99
N GLU A 346 -0.82 -39.75 31.57
CA GLU A 346 -0.88 -40.00 33.03
C GLU A 346 -1.39 -41.42 33.36
N ALA A 347 -1.00 -41.92 34.55
CA ALA A 347 -1.27 -43.24 35.14
C ALA A 347 -0.66 -44.48 34.42
N GLY A 348 -0.19 -45.53 35.12
CA GLY A 348 -0.06 -45.73 36.57
C GLY A 348 -0.59 -47.08 37.06
N GLN A 349 0.31 -48.06 37.23
CA GLN A 349 0.18 -49.32 38.02
C GLN A 349 -1.04 -50.25 37.80
N SER A 350 -0.80 -51.50 37.35
CA SER A 350 -1.11 -52.73 38.14
C SER A 350 -0.61 -54.05 37.51
N THR A 351 0.34 -54.72 38.19
CA THR A 351 0.45 -56.18 38.47
C THR A 351 -0.07 -57.26 37.48
N GLY A 352 0.77 -58.25 37.11
CA GLY A 352 0.33 -59.53 36.50
C GLY A 352 1.47 -60.55 36.23
N VAL A 353 1.27 -61.83 36.62
CA VAL A 353 2.29 -62.88 36.91
C VAL A 353 1.64 -64.27 36.62
N GLU A 354 2.25 -65.31 36.02
CA GLU A 354 3.63 -65.52 35.53
C GLU A 354 3.77 -66.46 34.26
N PRO A 355 4.38 -67.67 34.22
CA PRO A 355 5.76 -67.85 33.71
C PRO A 355 6.00 -69.01 32.67
N VAL A 356 7.29 -69.24 32.32
CA VAL A 356 7.91 -70.48 31.72
C VAL A 356 7.58 -70.75 30.22
N SER A 357 8.49 -71.24 29.34
CA SER A 357 9.74 -72.02 29.49
C SER A 357 10.93 -71.58 28.61
N ASP A 358 12.12 -72.04 28.99
CA ASP A 358 13.41 -71.94 28.29
C ASP A 358 13.54 -72.82 27.03
N GLU A 359 14.52 -72.54 26.14
CA GLU A 359 15.54 -73.54 25.72
C GLU A 359 16.72 -72.93 24.90
N GLU A 360 17.92 -73.40 25.25
CA GLU A 360 19.20 -73.55 24.51
C GLU A 360 19.96 -72.39 23.78
N GLU A 361 21.20 -72.19 24.24
CA GLU A 361 22.36 -71.62 23.53
C GLU A 361 23.02 -72.71 22.63
N PRO A 362 23.79 -72.39 21.57
CA PRO A 362 25.26 -72.46 21.76
C PRO A 362 26.15 -71.57 20.85
N THR A 363 27.10 -70.88 21.49
CA THR A 363 28.53 -70.71 21.10
C THR A 363 29.00 -70.44 19.64
N ASN A 364 29.52 -69.22 19.43
CA ASN A 364 30.94 -68.92 19.10
C ASN A 364 31.57 -69.34 17.74
N LYS A 365 32.01 -68.33 16.93
CA LYS A 365 33.27 -68.39 16.15
C LYS A 365 33.81 -67.01 15.68
N LYS A 366 35.14 -66.91 15.57
CA LYS A 366 35.93 -65.71 15.22
C LYS A 366 36.39 -65.68 13.75
N GLN A 367 36.46 -64.50 13.13
CA GLN A 367 37.55 -64.03 12.22
C GLN A 367 37.27 -62.56 11.83
N LYS A 368 38.05 -61.55 12.25
CA LYS A 368 39.40 -61.11 11.82
C LYS A 368 39.48 -60.58 10.37
N VAL A 369 39.55 -59.25 10.25
CA VAL A 369 40.20 -58.49 9.16
C VAL A 369 40.97 -57.33 9.82
N ASP A 370 42.16 -57.03 9.33
CA ASP A 370 43.15 -56.15 10.00
C ASP A 370 43.20 -54.72 9.41
N ASP A 371 43.82 -53.83 10.20
CA ASP A 371 44.48 -52.53 9.90
C ASP A 371 44.21 -51.76 8.59
N HIS A 372 43.89 -50.45 8.75
CA HIS A 372 44.86 -49.41 8.34
C HIS A 372 44.61 -48.03 9.01
N THR A 373 45.53 -47.65 9.91
CA THR A 373 46.06 -46.29 10.18
C THR A 373 45.16 -45.05 10.03
N SER A 374 44.85 -44.41 11.16
CA SER A 374 44.44 -42.99 11.25
C SER A 374 45.65 -42.04 11.19
N PRO A 375 45.54 -40.85 10.58
CA PRO A 375 46.53 -39.78 10.71
C PRO A 375 46.32 -38.96 12.00
N THR A 376 47.44 -38.59 12.64
CA THR A 376 47.49 -37.78 13.86
C THR A 376 47.30 -36.29 13.60
N TYR A 377 46.80 -35.57 14.62
CA TYR A 377 46.77 -34.10 14.64
C TYR A 377 48.18 -33.52 14.66
N GLU A 378 48.41 -32.47 13.85
CA GLU A 378 49.63 -31.66 13.86
C GLU A 378 49.26 -30.20 14.18
N THR A 379 50.09 -29.51 14.97
CA THR A 379 49.71 -28.31 15.70
C THR A 379 49.86 -27.00 14.92
N SER A 380 49.01 -26.04 15.26
CA SER A 380 48.93 -24.73 14.63
C SER A 380 50.05 -23.77 15.06
N GLU A 381 51.23 -23.84 14.44
CA GLU A 381 52.19 -22.72 14.51
C GLU A 381 53.01 -22.47 13.22
N GLU A 382 53.30 -23.49 12.40
CA GLU A 382 54.11 -23.30 11.18
C GLU A 382 53.36 -22.67 9.97
N ALA A 383 52.02 -22.69 9.97
CA ALA A 383 51.22 -22.09 8.90
C ALA A 383 51.34 -20.55 8.83
N ARG A 384 51.83 -19.89 9.90
CA ARG A 384 51.86 -18.42 10.02
C ARG A 384 53.14 -17.76 9.50
N ALA A 385 54.15 -18.54 9.12
CA ALA A 385 55.47 -18.02 8.70
C ALA A 385 55.66 -17.85 7.18
N ARG A 386 54.79 -18.41 6.33
CA ARG A 386 55.00 -18.46 4.86
C ARG A 386 54.20 -17.45 4.02
N HIS A 387 53.30 -16.66 4.64
CA HIS A 387 52.52 -15.64 3.92
C HIS A 387 53.13 -14.22 3.91
N THR A 388 54.21 -13.98 4.67
CA THR A 388 54.75 -12.62 4.90
C THR A 388 56.01 -12.30 4.07
N ALA A 389 56.38 -13.16 3.11
CA ALA A 389 57.59 -13.00 2.28
C ALA A 389 57.31 -12.58 0.82
N THR A 390 56.09 -12.75 0.32
CA THR A 390 55.74 -12.50 -1.09
C THR A 390 55.20 -11.08 -1.34
N ILE A 391 54.64 -10.42 -0.32
CA ILE A 391 54.09 -9.05 -0.40
C ILE A 391 55.15 -8.00 -0.04
N LYS A 392 56.33 -8.07 -0.68
CA LYS A 392 57.38 -7.04 -0.51
C LYS A 392 58.31 -6.86 -1.71
N LYS A 393 57.92 -7.31 -2.91
CA LYS A 393 58.74 -7.21 -4.12
C LYS A 393 57.95 -6.88 -5.40
N LEU A 394 57.01 -5.93 -5.29
CA LEU A 394 56.40 -5.22 -6.42
C LEU A 394 55.88 -3.86 -5.93
N THR A 395 56.80 -2.90 -5.80
CA THR A 395 56.50 -1.52 -5.40
C THR A 395 57.52 -0.58 -6.02
N GLN A 396 57.32 -0.18 -7.28
CA GLN A 396 57.88 1.05 -7.85
C GLN A 396 57.27 1.36 -9.23
N VAL A 397 56.98 2.65 -9.48
CA VAL A 397 56.57 3.28 -10.76
C VAL A 397 55.21 2.78 -11.33
N THR A 398 54.08 3.47 -11.13
CA THR A 398 53.74 4.81 -11.70
C THR A 398 52.79 5.61 -10.80
N ALA A 399 52.76 6.94 -10.98
CA ALA A 399 51.75 7.80 -10.37
C ALA A 399 50.42 7.74 -11.15
N THR A 400 49.31 7.50 -10.43
CA THR A 400 47.95 7.49 -11.00
C THR A 400 47.24 8.81 -10.68
N PRO A 401 46.56 9.47 -11.63
CA PRO A 401 45.83 10.70 -11.36
C PRO A 401 44.59 10.45 -10.49
N SER A 402 44.14 11.51 -9.80
CA SER A 402 42.95 11.49 -8.94
C SER A 402 41.72 10.96 -9.68
N PRO A 403 40.90 10.08 -9.07
CA PRO A 403 39.65 9.67 -9.68
C PRO A 403 38.69 10.87 -9.73
N ALA A 404 38.37 11.31 -10.93
CA ALA A 404 37.28 12.25 -11.13
C ALA A 404 35.99 11.62 -10.59
N GLN A 405 35.38 12.24 -9.59
CA GLN A 405 34.04 11.87 -9.15
C GLN A 405 33.10 12.13 -10.33
N LEU A 406 32.68 11.06 -11.01
CA LEU A 406 31.52 11.12 -11.88
C LEU A 406 30.35 11.62 -11.02
N PRO A 407 29.59 12.65 -11.48
CA PRO A 407 28.39 13.05 -10.77
C PRO A 407 27.49 11.83 -10.67
N ALA A 408 26.94 11.57 -9.49
CA ALA A 408 25.89 10.58 -9.35
C ALA A 408 24.76 10.97 -10.32
N PRO A 409 24.13 10.01 -11.02
CA PRO A 409 23.00 10.34 -11.87
C PRO A 409 21.93 11.01 -10.99
N ASP A 410 21.50 12.21 -11.38
CA ASP A 410 20.26 12.80 -10.88
C ASP A 410 19.13 11.87 -11.32
N LEU A 411 18.75 10.97 -10.41
CA LEU A 411 17.51 10.22 -10.55
C LEU A 411 16.37 11.24 -10.44
N ASP A 412 15.42 11.17 -11.38
CA ASP A 412 14.27 12.07 -11.33
C ASP A 412 13.51 11.82 -10.01
N PHE A 413 12.96 12.90 -9.45
CA PHE A 413 12.30 12.84 -8.15
C PHE A 413 11.09 11.91 -8.19
N ASP A 414 10.45 11.80 -9.36
CA ASP A 414 9.28 10.97 -9.63
C ASP A 414 9.59 9.45 -9.66
N ASP A 415 10.86 9.05 -9.87
CA ASP A 415 11.29 7.64 -9.86
C ASP A 415 11.60 7.11 -8.45
N ILE A 416 11.61 7.99 -7.44
CA ILE A 416 12.04 7.65 -6.08
C ILE A 416 10.87 7.11 -5.24
N ASP A 417 10.96 5.85 -4.84
CA ASP A 417 10.06 5.22 -3.88
C ASP A 417 10.34 5.73 -2.45
N PHE A 418 9.76 6.88 -2.11
CA PHE A 418 9.88 7.48 -0.79
C PHE A 418 9.31 6.61 0.34
N THR A 419 8.39 5.68 0.04
CA THR A 419 7.90 4.72 1.04
C THR A 419 9.01 3.75 1.41
N TYR A 420 9.75 3.23 0.43
CA TYR A 420 10.92 2.40 0.70
C TYR A 420 12.02 3.15 1.47
N LEU A 421 12.35 4.38 1.07
CA LEU A 421 13.30 5.21 1.82
C LEU A 421 12.83 5.50 3.25
N ALA A 422 11.52 5.67 3.47
CA ALA A 422 10.95 5.85 4.81
C ALA A 422 11.07 4.58 5.67
N VAL A 423 10.89 3.38 5.10
CA VAL A 423 11.12 2.10 5.80
C VAL A 423 12.60 1.95 6.21
N ILE A 424 13.55 2.28 5.32
CA ILE A 424 14.99 2.27 5.66
C ILE A 424 15.25 3.25 6.82
N ALA A 425 14.85 4.52 6.65
CA ALA A 425 15.06 5.59 7.63
C ALA A 425 14.47 5.24 9.01
N ALA A 426 13.25 4.69 9.06
CA ALA A 426 12.61 4.23 10.30
C ALA A 426 13.42 3.10 10.97
N THR A 427 13.77 2.07 10.20
CA THR A 427 14.56 0.91 10.68
C THR A 427 15.91 1.36 11.29
N CYS A 428 16.61 2.28 10.62
CA CYS A 428 17.86 2.86 11.11
C CYS A 428 17.70 3.70 12.38
N GLY A 429 16.55 4.37 12.54
CA GLY A 429 16.19 5.13 13.75
C GLY A 429 16.07 4.26 14.99
N PHE A 430 15.37 3.12 14.89
CA PHE A 430 15.22 2.16 16.00
C PHE A 430 16.58 1.60 16.48
N SER A 431 17.48 1.27 15.55
CA SER A 431 18.84 0.77 15.86
C SER A 431 19.75 1.80 16.56
N SER A 432 19.43 3.09 16.43
CA SER A 432 20.25 4.17 17.00
C SER A 432 19.83 4.54 18.43
N ALA A 433 18.52 4.51 18.72
CA ALA A 433 17.98 4.86 20.04
C ALA A 433 18.31 3.82 21.13
N ASN A 434 18.43 2.54 20.77
CA ASN A 434 18.57 1.42 21.72
C ASN A 434 20.02 0.99 22.02
N LYS A 435 21.02 1.86 21.80
CA LYS A 435 22.44 1.56 22.10
C LYS A 435 22.78 1.58 23.60
N GLY A 436 22.10 0.75 24.37
CA GLY A 436 22.52 0.35 25.72
C GLY A 436 23.81 -0.46 25.66
N PHE A 437 24.72 -0.20 26.61
CA PHE A 437 26.16 -0.48 26.53
C PHE A 437 26.63 -1.94 26.30
N HIS A 438 25.74 -2.94 26.25
CA HIS A 438 26.11 -4.36 26.20
C HIS A 438 25.29 -5.26 25.25
N GLN A 439 24.44 -4.73 24.38
CA GLN A 439 23.84 -5.58 23.34
C GLN A 439 24.89 -6.02 22.32
N LYS A 440 25.17 -7.32 22.29
CA LYS A 440 25.95 -7.96 21.22
C LYS A 440 25.30 -7.58 19.88
N ARG A 441 26.12 -7.03 18.98
CA ARG A 441 25.75 -6.60 17.62
C ARG A 441 24.88 -7.69 16.96
N SER A 442 23.58 -7.45 16.88
CA SER A 442 22.64 -8.41 16.30
C SER A 442 22.92 -8.56 14.82
N GLU A 443 22.76 -9.78 14.32
CA GLU A 443 23.38 -10.29 13.09
C GLU A 443 22.78 -9.74 11.77
N TYR A 444 22.01 -8.65 11.86
CA TYR A 444 21.15 -8.13 10.79
C TYR A 444 21.19 -6.58 10.70
N GLU A 445 22.39 -6.00 10.60
CA GLU A 445 22.53 -4.65 10.00
C GLU A 445 22.31 -4.77 8.47
N PHE A 446 21.04 -4.87 8.05
CA PHE A 446 20.63 -5.04 6.63
C PHE A 446 21.03 -3.85 5.73
N TYR A 447 21.26 -2.67 6.31
CA TYR A 447 21.61 -1.44 5.61
C TYR A 447 22.93 -0.91 6.14
N SER A 448 23.77 -0.35 5.26
CA SER A 448 24.97 0.35 5.72
C SER A 448 24.58 1.67 6.39
N LYS A 449 25.46 2.20 7.24
CA LYS A 449 25.27 3.54 7.82
C LYS A 449 25.04 4.60 6.73
N LYS A 450 25.71 4.49 5.58
CA LYS A 450 25.54 5.42 4.47
C LYS A 450 24.11 5.39 3.92
N ASP A 451 23.54 4.20 3.72
CA ASP A 451 22.17 4.05 3.22
C ASP A 451 21.15 4.60 4.21
N CYS A 452 21.38 4.39 5.52
CA CYS A 452 20.62 5.03 6.59
C CYS A 452 20.71 6.57 6.54
N ASP A 453 21.91 7.13 6.44
CA ASP A 453 22.13 8.58 6.43
C ASP A 453 21.51 9.22 5.17
N ASP A 454 21.64 8.57 4.01
CA ASP A 454 21.06 9.02 2.73
C ASP A 454 19.52 8.93 2.73
N ALA A 455 18.93 7.82 3.23
CA ALA A 455 17.49 7.67 3.35
C ALA A 455 16.88 8.70 4.31
N ASN A 456 17.50 8.91 5.48
CA ASN A 456 17.08 9.96 6.42
C ASN A 456 17.16 11.35 5.79
N LYS A 457 18.22 11.65 5.02
CA LYS A 457 18.39 12.92 4.32
C LYS A 457 17.32 13.13 3.23
N ALA A 458 16.96 12.08 2.49
CA ALA A 458 15.91 12.14 1.47
C ALA A 458 14.53 12.42 2.09
N ILE A 459 14.16 11.72 3.17
CA ILE A 459 12.90 11.97 3.88
C ILE A 459 12.90 13.36 4.53
N GLN A 460 14.01 13.80 5.14
CA GLN A 460 14.11 15.17 5.65
C GLN A 460 14.03 16.25 4.56
N LYS A 461 14.28 15.93 3.28
CA LYS A 461 14.09 16.87 2.16
C LYS A 461 12.61 17.09 1.88
N LEU A 462 11.80 16.02 1.88
CA LEU A 462 10.33 16.11 1.79
C LEU A 462 9.76 17.00 2.91
N ASP A 463 10.19 16.75 4.15
CA ASP A 463 9.73 17.48 5.35
C ASP A 463 10.15 18.97 5.40
N ARG A 464 11.00 19.45 4.47
CA ARG A 464 11.51 20.83 4.44
C ARG A 464 10.96 21.70 3.32
N CYS A 465 10.44 21.10 2.24
CA CYS A 465 9.83 21.82 1.11
C CYS A 465 10.72 22.95 0.56
N GLU A 466 11.74 22.57 -0.21
CA GLU A 466 12.67 23.55 -0.79
C GLU A 466 12.04 24.36 -1.93
N ARG A 467 11.20 23.72 -2.76
CA ARG A 467 10.55 24.33 -3.93
C ARG A 467 9.04 24.45 -3.76
N ILE A 468 8.48 25.52 -4.30
CA ILE A 468 7.05 25.85 -4.17
C ILE A 468 6.35 26.11 -5.50
N HIS A 469 5.05 25.83 -5.51
CA HIS A 469 4.07 26.27 -6.51
C HIS A 469 2.78 26.74 -5.82
N HIS A 470 1.84 27.30 -6.60
CA HIS A 470 0.54 27.79 -6.10
C HIS A 470 0.65 28.70 -4.86
N LEU A 471 1.60 29.64 -4.88
CA LEU A 471 1.71 30.67 -3.84
C LEU A 471 0.45 31.55 -3.87
N GLU A 472 -0.14 31.81 -2.70
CA GLU A 472 -1.25 32.72 -2.48
C GLU A 472 -0.98 33.57 -1.24
N ALA A 473 -1.43 34.83 -1.24
CA ALA A 473 -1.40 35.68 -0.05
C ALA A 473 -2.80 35.99 0.44
N GLY A 474 -3.01 35.82 1.75
CA GLY A 474 -4.14 36.31 2.52
C GLY A 474 -3.81 37.70 3.07
N PHE A 475 -4.77 38.61 3.04
CA PHE A 475 -4.59 40.00 3.48
C PHE A 475 -5.89 40.53 4.08
N ASP A 476 -5.82 40.89 5.37
CA ASP A 476 -6.96 41.35 6.15
C ASP A 476 -6.69 42.72 6.78
N LEU A 477 -7.57 43.69 6.53
CA LEU A 477 -7.59 44.97 7.22
C LEU A 477 -8.42 44.89 8.50
N SER A 478 -7.96 45.60 9.53
CA SER A 478 -8.65 45.68 10.81
C SER A 478 -10.06 46.27 10.66
N THR A 479 -10.94 45.92 11.59
CA THR A 479 -12.30 46.47 11.68
C THR A 479 -12.37 47.81 12.42
N ASP A 480 -11.25 48.35 12.93
CA ASP A 480 -11.26 49.66 13.62
C ASP A 480 -11.77 50.77 12.68
N TYR A 481 -12.34 51.83 13.27
CA TYR A 481 -13.12 52.81 12.54
C TYR A 481 -12.39 53.44 11.34
N TRP A 482 -11.08 53.63 11.46
CA TRP A 482 -10.19 54.31 10.50
C TRP A 482 -9.32 53.35 9.66
N SER A 483 -9.52 52.02 9.72
CA SER A 483 -8.57 51.04 9.18
C SER A 483 -8.60 50.79 7.67
N GLY A 484 -9.60 51.33 6.95
CA GLY A 484 -9.68 51.25 5.49
C GLY A 484 -8.70 52.20 4.79
N SER A 485 -8.61 52.11 3.46
CA SER A 485 -7.70 52.93 2.65
C SER A 485 -8.40 53.47 1.39
N ASN A 486 -7.97 54.65 0.93
CA ASN A 486 -8.31 55.21 -0.39
C ASN A 486 -7.19 54.95 -1.43
N SER A 487 -6.15 54.20 -1.04
CA SER A 487 -5.03 53.83 -1.91
C SER A 487 -5.26 52.48 -2.59
N GLU A 488 -4.60 52.27 -3.72
CA GLU A 488 -4.39 50.92 -4.26
C GLU A 488 -3.26 50.27 -3.44
N ILE A 489 -3.52 49.10 -2.86
CA ILE A 489 -2.59 48.35 -2.02
C ILE A 489 -2.10 47.12 -2.79
N SER A 490 -0.79 46.86 -2.72
CA SER A 490 -0.14 45.71 -3.33
C SER A 490 0.84 45.06 -2.36
N LEU A 491 0.98 43.73 -2.44
CA LEU A 491 2.17 43.06 -1.91
C LEU A 491 3.24 43.02 -3.00
N ALA A 492 4.51 43.17 -2.60
CA ALA A 492 5.64 43.04 -3.50
C ALA A 492 6.79 42.23 -2.89
N PHE A 493 7.55 41.54 -3.75
CA PHE A 493 8.52 40.51 -3.39
C PHE A 493 9.80 40.71 -4.20
N ASP A 494 10.96 40.63 -3.57
CA ASP A 494 12.25 40.64 -4.26
C ASP A 494 12.56 39.22 -4.80
N GLY A 495 12.11 38.92 -6.02
CA GLY A 495 12.39 37.65 -6.70
C GLY A 495 13.76 37.63 -7.41
N PRO A 496 14.25 36.45 -7.85
CA PRO A 496 15.50 36.34 -8.61
C PRO A 496 15.49 37.15 -9.91
N ASP A 497 14.33 37.23 -10.58
CA ASP A 497 14.16 37.97 -11.84
C ASP A 497 13.75 39.45 -11.61
N GLY A 498 13.70 39.91 -10.35
CA GLY A 498 13.38 41.28 -9.96
C GLY A 498 12.15 41.42 -9.05
N LEU A 499 11.72 42.67 -8.84
CA LEU A 499 10.58 43.00 -7.98
C LEU A 499 9.27 42.55 -8.62
N VAL A 500 8.54 41.67 -7.93
CA VAL A 500 7.23 41.17 -8.38
C VAL A 500 6.14 41.74 -7.49
N ARG A 501 5.21 42.47 -8.13
CA ARG A 501 4.14 43.23 -7.48
C ARG A 501 2.78 42.61 -7.83
N VAL A 502 1.95 42.30 -6.82
CA VAL A 502 0.61 41.74 -6.98
C VAL A 502 -0.43 42.61 -6.28
N PRO A 503 -1.33 43.27 -7.04
CA PRO A 503 -2.34 44.16 -6.48
C PRO A 503 -3.34 43.35 -5.64
N ILE A 504 -3.54 43.79 -4.40
CA ILE A 504 -4.44 43.15 -3.44
C ILE A 504 -5.83 43.75 -3.55
N ALA A 505 -5.92 45.09 -3.46
CA ALA A 505 -7.18 45.81 -3.50
C ALA A 505 -6.99 47.25 -3.98
N ASP A 506 -8.05 47.81 -4.55
CA ASP A 506 -8.19 49.23 -4.83
C ASP A 506 -9.18 49.82 -3.83
N SER A 507 -8.73 50.81 -3.04
CA SER A 507 -9.53 51.50 -2.03
C SER A 507 -10.30 50.58 -1.06
N PRO A 508 -9.62 49.60 -0.41
CA PRO A 508 -10.29 48.62 0.44
C PRO A 508 -10.93 49.23 1.70
N PRO A 509 -12.17 48.86 2.05
CA PRO A 509 -12.80 49.30 3.30
C PRO A 509 -12.14 48.64 4.53
N ARG A 510 -12.42 49.17 5.72
CA ARG A 510 -12.08 48.48 6.98
C ARG A 510 -12.74 47.10 7.04
N GLY A 511 -12.08 46.11 7.66
CA GLY A 511 -12.56 44.72 7.67
C GLY A 511 -12.50 44.02 6.31
N PHE A 512 -11.83 44.59 5.30
CA PHE A 512 -11.61 43.93 4.02
C PHE A 512 -10.70 42.71 4.19
N GLN A 513 -11.08 41.58 3.60
CA GLN A 513 -10.33 40.32 3.62
C GLN A 513 -10.24 39.77 2.19
N THR A 514 -9.08 39.26 1.77
CA THR A 514 -8.94 38.61 0.46
C THR A 514 -7.80 37.60 0.41
N TRP A 515 -7.95 36.60 -0.45
CA TRP A 515 -6.85 35.75 -0.91
C TRP A 515 -6.56 36.05 -2.38
N LYS A 516 -5.28 36.20 -2.74
CA LYS A 516 -4.82 36.43 -4.12
C LYS A 516 -3.77 35.40 -4.53
N PRO A 517 -3.89 34.73 -5.69
CA PRO A 517 -2.87 33.84 -6.21
C PRO A 517 -1.72 34.60 -6.87
N PHE A 518 -0.51 34.05 -6.75
CA PHE A 518 0.74 34.59 -7.27
C PHE A 518 1.23 33.74 -8.43
N ASN A 519 1.38 34.37 -9.59
CA ASN A 519 1.99 33.73 -10.75
C ASN A 519 3.53 33.76 -10.60
N ILE A 520 4.05 32.84 -9.77
CA ILE A 520 5.49 32.81 -9.44
C ILE A 520 6.37 32.39 -10.62
N THR A 521 5.85 31.68 -11.62
CA THR A 521 6.64 31.27 -12.80
C THR A 521 7.10 32.46 -13.66
N LYS A 522 6.48 33.64 -13.52
CA LYS A 522 6.93 34.90 -14.13
C LYS A 522 7.93 35.69 -13.27
N SER A 523 8.29 35.21 -12.08
CA SER A 523 9.05 35.95 -11.07
C SER A 523 10.43 35.37 -10.74
N GLY A 524 10.74 34.18 -11.29
CA GLY A 524 11.89 33.37 -10.90
C GLY A 524 11.76 32.71 -9.52
N ILE A 525 10.79 33.14 -8.69
CA ILE A 525 10.51 32.52 -7.38
C ILE A 525 10.09 31.08 -7.62
N SER A 526 10.95 30.18 -7.19
CA SER A 526 10.76 28.73 -7.29
C SER A 526 11.09 28.02 -5.98
N ASN A 527 11.84 28.68 -5.09
CA ASN A 527 12.22 28.18 -3.78
C ASN A 527 11.68 29.09 -2.66
N VAL A 528 11.44 28.51 -1.48
CA VAL A 528 11.00 29.26 -0.29
C VAL A 528 12.00 30.36 0.09
N LYS A 529 13.30 30.07 -0.01
CA LYS A 529 14.42 31.00 0.27
C LYS A 529 14.48 32.24 -0.63
N ASP A 530 13.75 32.22 -1.75
CA ASP A 530 13.68 33.35 -2.66
C ASP A 530 12.79 34.45 -2.06
N ILE A 531 11.83 34.09 -1.19
CA ILE A 531 10.94 35.02 -0.47
C ILE A 531 11.61 35.49 0.83
N LYS A 532 12.36 36.59 0.74
CA LYS A 532 13.12 37.18 1.88
C LYS A 532 12.36 38.29 2.61
N SER A 533 11.38 38.91 1.99
CA SER A 533 10.54 39.93 2.59
C SER A 533 9.23 40.11 1.82
N LEU A 534 8.21 40.62 2.51
CA LEU A 534 6.96 41.11 1.91
C LEU A 534 6.99 42.64 2.02
N LYS A 535 6.98 43.33 0.89
CA LYS A 535 6.84 44.79 0.85
C LYS A 535 5.39 45.15 0.69
N LEU A 536 4.94 46.14 1.45
CA LEU A 536 3.62 46.74 1.37
C LEU A 536 3.75 47.97 0.50
N ASP A 537 3.37 47.85 -0.77
CA ASP A 537 3.40 48.93 -1.74
C ASP A 537 2.02 49.59 -1.81
N THR A 538 1.98 50.92 -1.80
CA THR A 538 0.74 51.69 -2.01
C THR A 538 0.89 52.79 -3.04
N ARG A 539 -0.23 53.21 -3.66
CA ARG A 539 -0.33 54.43 -4.48
C ARG A 539 -1.72 55.07 -4.38
N GLU A 540 -1.79 56.37 -4.59
CA GLU A 540 -3.03 57.16 -4.55
C GLU A 540 -3.83 57.04 -5.86
N ARG A 541 -5.14 56.75 -5.76
CA ARG A 541 -6.09 56.82 -6.88
C ARG A 541 -7.10 57.97 -6.82
N GLY A 542 -7.28 58.59 -5.65
CA GLY A 542 -8.18 59.72 -5.42
C GLY A 542 -7.78 60.48 -4.16
N SER A 543 -8.37 61.64 -3.88
CA SER A 543 -7.93 62.49 -2.76
C SER A 543 -8.05 61.77 -1.42
N SER A 544 -6.92 61.39 -0.82
CA SER A 544 -6.95 60.76 0.50
C SER A 544 -7.19 61.78 1.60
N TRP A 545 -8.21 61.53 2.42
CA TRP A 545 -8.47 62.19 3.70
C TRP A 545 -8.11 61.27 4.89
N TYR A 546 -7.61 60.07 4.61
CA TYR A 546 -7.06 59.14 5.59
C TYR A 546 -5.54 59.26 5.62
N ASN A 547 -4.97 59.43 6.82
CA ASN A 547 -3.51 59.51 7.03
C ASN A 547 -2.84 58.12 7.02
N GLY A 548 -3.61 57.05 7.07
CA GLY A 548 -3.11 55.67 7.09
C GLY A 548 -4.25 54.65 7.17
N TRP A 549 -3.87 53.39 7.17
CA TRP A 549 -4.73 52.20 7.21
C TRP A 549 -4.11 51.17 8.17
N LYS A 550 -4.90 50.22 8.68
CA LYS A 550 -4.43 49.27 9.71
C LYS A 550 -4.52 47.83 9.23
N LEU A 551 -3.36 47.20 9.09
CA LEU A 551 -3.22 45.81 8.68
C LEU A 551 -3.46 44.90 9.89
N GLN A 552 -4.43 44.01 9.79
CA GLN A 552 -4.71 43.03 10.86
C GLN A 552 -3.86 41.78 10.67
N ASP A 553 -3.97 41.14 9.50
CA ASP A 553 -3.32 39.87 9.19
C ASP A 553 -2.69 39.91 7.79
N VAL A 554 -1.49 39.33 7.66
CA VAL A 554 -0.93 38.88 6.38
C VAL A 554 -0.50 37.42 6.53
N GLU A 555 -0.93 36.60 5.60
CA GLU A 555 -0.59 35.18 5.54
C GLU A 555 -0.11 34.84 4.13
N LEU A 556 0.87 33.95 4.00
CA LEU A 556 1.14 33.28 2.73
C LEU A 556 0.78 31.81 2.86
N ARG A 557 0.33 31.20 1.76
CA ARG A 557 0.30 29.74 1.63
C ARG A 557 0.83 29.32 0.26
N ALA A 558 1.46 28.16 0.20
CA ALA A 558 1.97 27.58 -1.04
C ALA A 558 1.84 26.06 -0.98
N ARG A 559 2.17 25.38 -2.07
CA ARG A 559 2.32 23.92 -2.13
C ARG A 559 3.72 23.51 -2.54
N CYS A 560 4.18 22.41 -1.99
CA CYS A 560 5.53 21.89 -2.23
C CYS A 560 5.60 21.15 -3.55
N VAL A 561 6.61 21.42 -4.38
CA VAL A 561 6.77 20.72 -5.66
C VAL A 561 7.03 19.23 -5.44
N GLU A 562 7.78 18.88 -4.39
CA GLU A 562 8.17 17.51 -4.07
C GLU A 562 7.01 16.63 -3.58
N SER A 563 6.14 17.13 -2.72
CA SER A 563 5.11 16.32 -2.04
C SER A 563 3.66 16.74 -2.32
N ASN A 564 3.47 17.92 -2.95
CA ASN A 564 2.20 18.64 -3.06
C ASN A 564 1.54 19.01 -1.71
N ASP A 565 2.26 18.86 -0.59
CA ASP A 565 1.81 19.28 0.74
C ASP A 565 1.58 20.79 0.80
N SER A 566 0.74 21.21 1.74
CA SER A 566 0.51 22.62 2.01
C SER A 566 1.62 23.17 2.91
N MET A 567 2.01 24.42 2.69
CA MET A 567 2.81 25.18 3.65
C MET A 567 2.24 26.57 3.83
N SER A 568 2.47 27.17 5.00
CA SER A 568 1.93 28.47 5.35
C SER A 568 2.92 29.33 6.14
N LEU A 569 2.98 30.63 5.82
CA LEU A 569 3.66 31.64 6.62
C LEU A 569 2.59 32.43 7.37
N ASN A 570 2.46 32.15 8.67
CA ASN A 570 1.45 32.74 9.55
C ASN A 570 2.06 33.76 10.54
N LYS A 571 3.33 34.12 10.34
CA LYS A 571 4.11 35.02 11.21
C LYS A 571 3.50 36.41 11.40
N TYR A 572 2.75 36.89 10.39
CA TYR A 572 2.10 38.21 10.40
C TYR A 572 0.59 38.11 10.61
N LYS A 573 0.11 36.97 11.13
CA LYS A 573 -1.22 36.87 11.72
C LYS A 573 -1.24 37.67 13.03
N SER A 574 -2.29 38.46 13.22
CA SER A 574 -2.50 39.41 14.33
C SER A 574 -1.47 40.55 14.40
N LEU A 575 -0.87 40.95 13.29
CA LEU A 575 0.10 42.07 13.19
C LEU A 575 -0.46 43.39 13.77
N ASN A 576 -1.70 43.74 13.43
CA ASN A 576 -2.42 44.92 13.96
C ASN A 576 -1.69 46.28 13.85
N GLU A 577 -0.89 46.47 12.81
CA GLU A 577 0.00 47.63 12.63
C GLU A 577 -0.61 48.69 11.69
N TRP A 578 -0.29 49.97 11.97
CA TRP A 578 -0.73 51.12 11.15
C TRP A 578 0.32 51.47 10.11
N PHE A 579 -0.09 51.50 8.84
CA PHE A 579 0.73 51.91 7.70
C PHE A 579 0.27 53.26 7.16
N PRO A 580 1.20 54.15 6.77
CA PRO A 580 0.83 55.46 6.24
C PRO A 580 0.14 55.36 4.88
N SER A 581 -0.74 56.32 4.61
CA SER A 581 -1.24 56.56 3.25
C SER A 581 -0.27 57.47 2.51
N VAL A 582 -0.02 57.21 1.23
CA VAL A 582 0.84 58.04 0.38
C VAL A 582 0.02 58.89 -0.58
N HIS A 583 0.42 60.15 -0.76
CA HIS A 583 -0.19 61.10 -1.70
C HIS A 583 0.56 61.15 -3.04
N ASN A 584 0.97 59.98 -3.53
CA ASN A 584 1.70 59.84 -4.79
C ASN A 584 0.99 58.83 -5.69
N LYS A 585 0.93 59.14 -6.99
CA LYS A 585 0.38 58.24 -8.03
C LYS A 585 1.34 57.10 -8.38
N ASP A 586 2.63 57.30 -8.11
CA ASP A 586 3.65 56.25 -8.21
C ASP A 586 3.62 55.36 -6.97
N TRP A 587 4.03 54.09 -7.15
CA TRP A 587 4.13 53.12 -6.07
C TRP A 587 5.21 53.51 -5.05
N GLN A 588 4.85 53.47 -3.77
CA GLN A 588 5.77 53.68 -2.65
C GLN A 588 5.67 52.51 -1.66
N ASP A 589 6.83 52.01 -1.23
CA ASP A 589 6.97 51.07 -0.13
C ASP A 589 6.63 51.79 1.19
N VAL A 590 5.63 51.29 1.91
CA VAL A 590 5.21 51.82 3.21
C VAL A 590 5.55 50.90 4.38
N GLY A 591 6.14 49.71 4.11
CA GLY A 591 6.44 48.74 5.15
C GLY A 591 7.04 47.44 4.61
N VAL A 592 8.10 46.95 5.29
CA VAL A 592 8.82 45.73 4.91
C VAL A 592 8.72 44.69 6.01
N LEU A 593 8.13 43.54 5.70
CA LEU A 593 7.93 42.41 6.60
C LEU A 593 8.98 41.32 6.32
N PRO A 594 10.03 41.15 7.15
CA PRO A 594 11.18 40.28 6.85
C PRO A 594 10.91 38.78 7.06
N VAL A 595 10.99 37.99 5.99
CA VAL A 595 10.71 36.55 5.96
C VAL A 595 11.98 35.71 6.04
N LYS A 596 11.92 34.60 6.78
CA LYS A 596 12.94 33.54 6.83
C LYS A 596 12.32 32.21 6.39
N GLU A 597 13.15 31.30 5.89
CA GLU A 597 12.74 29.92 5.59
C GLU A 597 12.08 29.23 6.80
N THR A 598 12.60 29.47 8.01
CA THR A 598 12.05 28.94 9.28
C THR A 598 10.71 29.54 9.71
N ASP A 599 10.25 30.60 9.06
CA ASP A 599 8.93 31.21 9.35
C ASP A 599 7.79 30.47 8.63
N TRP A 600 8.12 29.56 7.72
CA TRP A 600 7.17 28.70 7.01
C TRP A 600 6.89 27.42 7.78
N VAL A 601 5.61 27.07 7.87
CA VAL A 601 5.11 25.89 8.58
C VAL A 601 4.50 24.92 7.57
N MET A 602 5.11 23.74 7.48
CA MET A 602 4.63 22.59 6.70
C MET A 602 3.37 21.97 7.31
N LYS A 603 2.46 21.54 6.45
CA LYS A 603 1.17 20.94 6.78
C LYS A 603 0.89 19.75 5.82
N PRO A 604 1.17 18.51 6.23
CA PRO A 604 1.57 18.08 7.59
C PRO A 604 3.05 18.43 7.89
N PRO A 605 3.49 18.47 9.16
CA PRO A 605 4.88 18.79 9.50
C PRO A 605 5.92 17.74 9.09
N CYS A 606 5.46 16.55 8.66
CA CYS A 606 6.26 15.50 8.03
C CYS A 606 5.39 14.57 7.18
N ASN A 607 6.00 13.88 6.21
CA ASN A 607 5.28 13.02 5.25
C ASN A 607 4.95 11.61 5.77
N PHE A 608 5.82 11.03 6.62
CA PHE A 608 5.76 9.64 7.03
C PHE A 608 5.86 9.48 8.54
N LEU A 609 5.11 8.53 9.11
CA LEU A 609 5.17 8.16 10.52
C LEU A 609 5.75 6.75 10.71
N SER A 610 6.66 6.62 11.67
CA SER A 610 7.20 5.33 12.15
C SER A 610 6.47 4.78 13.37
N ARG A 611 5.62 5.60 14.01
CA ARG A 611 4.73 5.21 15.12
C ARG A 611 3.47 6.04 15.06
N LEU A 612 2.35 5.45 15.47
CA LEU A 612 1.08 6.12 15.66
C LEU A 612 0.52 5.74 17.02
N SER A 613 -0.06 6.71 17.72
CA SER A 613 -0.69 6.52 19.03
C SER A 613 -2.02 7.27 19.10
N LEU A 614 -2.93 6.74 19.89
CA LEU A 614 -4.29 7.21 20.12
C LEU A 614 -4.44 7.64 21.57
N ASN A 615 -4.98 8.84 21.77
CA ASN A 615 -5.51 9.30 23.04
C ASN A 615 -7.04 9.35 22.92
N PHE A 616 -7.75 8.65 23.79
CA PHE A 616 -9.20 8.57 23.82
C PHE A 616 -9.72 8.92 25.21
N THR A 617 -10.76 9.76 25.30
CA THR A 617 -11.31 10.21 26.59
C THR A 617 -12.83 10.16 26.60
N ILE A 618 -13.39 9.46 27.59
CA ILE A 618 -14.80 9.61 28.00
C ILE A 618 -14.90 10.76 29.01
N GLY A 619 -15.88 11.65 28.84
CA GLY A 619 -16.04 12.79 29.75
C GLY A 619 -16.55 12.38 31.14
N ASP A 620 -16.41 13.27 32.12
CA ASP A 620 -16.78 13.00 33.53
C ASP A 620 -18.21 13.44 33.87
N LYS A 621 -19.15 13.34 32.92
CA LYS A 621 -20.57 13.66 33.16
C LYS A 621 -21.25 12.53 33.94
N TYR A 622 -22.39 12.84 34.56
CA TYR A 622 -23.25 11.80 35.15
C TYR A 622 -23.73 10.85 34.03
N LEU A 623 -23.62 9.54 34.25
CA LEU A 623 -23.90 8.47 33.26
C LEU A 623 -23.02 8.46 32.00
N ALA A 624 -21.88 9.16 31.97
CA ALA A 624 -21.04 9.25 30.76
C ALA A 624 -20.32 7.95 30.34
N GLY A 625 -20.26 6.92 31.19
CA GLY A 625 -19.65 5.63 30.85
C GLY A 625 -20.66 4.62 30.32
N THR A 626 -20.19 3.59 29.63
CA THR A 626 -21.00 2.46 29.13
C THR A 626 -20.48 1.13 29.69
N ASP A 627 -21.31 0.09 29.64
CA ASP A 627 -20.93 -1.33 29.84
C ASP A 627 -20.31 -1.96 28.57
N ASP A 628 -20.30 -1.24 27.44
CA ASP A 628 -20.04 -1.78 26.10
C ASP A 628 -18.55 -1.76 25.69
N THR A 629 -18.23 -2.30 24.52
CA THR A 629 -16.86 -2.42 24.00
C THR A 629 -16.57 -1.40 22.91
N ILE A 630 -15.84 -0.34 23.28
CA ILE A 630 -15.42 0.71 22.34
C ILE A 630 -14.13 0.27 21.62
N ALA A 631 -14.18 0.30 20.29
CA ALA A 631 -13.04 0.08 19.41
C ALA A 631 -12.74 1.31 18.52
N PHE A 632 -11.50 1.43 18.06
CA PHE A 632 -11.02 2.50 17.20
C PHE A 632 -10.60 1.95 15.84
N TYR A 633 -10.78 2.76 14.82
CA TYR A 633 -10.35 2.53 13.46
C TYR A 633 -9.94 3.87 12.84
N VAL A 634 -8.87 3.90 12.05
CA VAL A 634 -8.55 5.04 11.17
C VAL A 634 -8.24 4.50 9.77
N ARG A 635 -8.83 5.07 8.72
CA ARG A 635 -8.49 4.65 7.35
C ARG A 635 -7.00 4.92 7.06
N PRO A 636 -6.25 4.01 6.41
CA PRO A 636 -6.68 2.74 5.81
C PRO A 636 -6.29 1.50 6.65
N MET A 637 -6.54 1.49 7.97
CA MET A 637 -6.35 0.28 8.79
C MET A 637 -7.12 -0.90 8.18
N SER A 638 -6.55 -2.10 8.33
CA SER A 638 -7.16 -3.36 7.91
C SER A 638 -8.17 -3.91 8.93
N LYS A 639 -8.03 -3.55 10.21
CA LYS A 639 -8.82 -4.08 11.34
C LYS A 639 -8.95 -3.01 12.44
N PRO A 640 -10.10 -2.93 13.14
CA PRO A 640 -10.24 -2.06 14.31
C PRO A 640 -9.52 -2.62 15.55
N ILE A 641 -9.18 -1.74 16.50
CA ILE A 641 -8.54 -2.09 17.79
C ILE A 641 -9.50 -1.82 18.95
N THR A 642 -9.62 -2.74 19.91
CA THR A 642 -10.36 -2.44 21.15
C THR A 642 -9.61 -1.41 22.00
N ILE A 643 -10.24 -0.27 22.27
CA ILE A 643 -9.70 0.78 23.14
C ILE A 643 -10.01 0.44 24.60
N ALA A 644 -11.28 0.11 24.88
CA ALA A 644 -11.78 -0.13 26.23
C ALA A 644 -12.95 -1.11 26.23
N LYS A 645 -13.24 -1.69 27.40
CA LYS A 645 -14.41 -2.52 27.67
C LYS A 645 -15.04 -2.03 28.96
N ALA A 646 -16.35 -1.79 28.95
CA ALA A 646 -17.08 -1.13 30.03
C ALA A 646 -16.37 0.11 30.61
N PRO A 647 -15.97 1.09 29.78
CA PRO A 647 -15.26 2.28 30.25
C PRO A 647 -16.16 3.16 31.12
N SER A 648 -15.71 3.41 32.35
CA SER A 648 -16.35 4.38 33.25
C SER A 648 -16.29 5.81 32.71
N ARG A 649 -17.14 6.70 33.23
CA ARG A 649 -16.97 8.15 33.04
C ARG A 649 -15.55 8.62 33.42
N GLY A 650 -15.08 9.68 32.77
CA GLY A 650 -13.74 10.24 32.99
C GLY A 650 -12.58 9.33 32.54
N LYS A 651 -12.86 8.19 31.86
CA LYS A 651 -11.84 7.23 31.48
C LYS A 651 -10.98 7.78 30.34
N PHE A 652 -9.71 8.03 30.65
CA PHE A 652 -8.65 8.22 29.66
C PHE A 652 -8.01 6.87 29.26
N VAL A 653 -7.71 6.72 27.97
CA VAL A 653 -6.93 5.63 27.39
C VAL A 653 -5.87 6.20 26.44
N HIS A 654 -4.62 5.85 26.66
CA HIS A 654 -3.54 6.00 25.69
C HIS A 654 -3.23 4.62 25.09
N LYS A 655 -3.08 4.54 23.78
CA LYS A 655 -2.81 3.29 23.05
C LYS A 655 -1.83 3.55 21.91
N GLU A 656 -0.66 2.93 21.94
CA GLU A 656 0.23 2.83 20.77
C GLU A 656 -0.32 1.77 19.80
N LEU A 657 -0.25 2.07 18.49
CA LEU A 657 -0.75 1.22 17.42
C LEU A 657 0.43 0.50 16.76
N ASP A 658 0.33 -0.82 16.64
CA ASP A 658 1.27 -1.60 15.82
C ASP A 658 0.94 -1.34 14.33
N LEU A 659 1.85 -0.66 13.63
CA LEU A 659 1.65 -0.30 12.23
C LEU A 659 1.65 -1.54 11.32
N SER A 660 2.48 -2.53 11.65
CA SER A 660 2.62 -3.77 10.89
C SER A 660 1.38 -4.65 11.06
N GLU A 661 0.84 -4.78 12.28
CA GLU A 661 -0.41 -5.54 12.54
C GLU A 661 -1.63 -4.87 11.90
N HIS A 662 -1.76 -3.54 12.01
CA HIS A 662 -3.00 -2.85 11.68
C HIS A 662 -3.04 -2.28 10.26
N PHE A 663 -1.93 -1.79 9.71
CA PHE A 663 -1.84 -1.24 8.35
C PHE A 663 -1.12 -2.17 7.37
N GLY A 664 -0.42 -3.20 7.85
CA GLY A 664 0.41 -4.07 7.00
C GLY A 664 1.72 -3.41 6.54
N ALA A 665 2.18 -2.36 7.24
CA ALA A 665 3.34 -1.57 6.86
C ALA A 665 4.12 -1.06 8.09
N GLU A 666 5.45 -1.01 7.99
CA GLU A 666 6.33 -0.50 9.06
C GLU A 666 6.31 1.03 9.19
N VAL A 667 5.86 1.73 8.15
CA VAL A 667 5.66 3.19 8.12
C VAL A 667 4.36 3.51 7.39
N ILE A 668 3.73 4.62 7.76
CA ILE A 668 2.49 5.10 7.13
C ILE A 668 2.68 6.53 6.61
N GLN A 669 2.13 6.84 5.44
CA GLN A 669 2.07 8.22 4.94
C GLN A 669 0.97 8.97 5.67
N VAL A 670 1.26 10.18 6.19
CA VAL A 670 0.29 11.00 6.92
C VAL A 670 -0.94 11.30 6.06
N LYS A 671 -0.75 11.52 4.75
CA LYS A 671 -1.84 11.80 3.80
C LYS A 671 -2.80 10.65 3.52
N ASN A 672 -2.46 9.43 3.90
CA ASN A 672 -3.38 8.29 3.78
C ASN A 672 -4.37 8.24 4.96
N LEU A 673 -4.03 8.89 6.07
CA LEU A 673 -4.86 9.01 7.27
C LEU A 673 -5.94 10.09 7.05
N THR A 674 -7.20 9.67 6.92
CA THR A 674 -8.29 10.50 6.37
C THR A 674 -9.59 10.51 7.19
N GLU A 675 -9.94 9.41 7.86
CA GLU A 675 -11.15 9.33 8.70
C GLU A 675 -10.86 8.49 9.94
N MET A 676 -11.26 9.00 11.11
CA MET A 676 -11.31 8.24 12.36
C MET A 676 -12.73 7.74 12.58
N VAL A 677 -12.87 6.50 13.02
CA VAL A 677 -14.15 5.86 13.33
C VAL A 677 -14.04 5.23 14.71
N LEU A 678 -15.01 5.53 15.56
CA LEU A 678 -15.23 4.82 16.83
C LEU A 678 -16.37 3.83 16.62
N LEU A 679 -16.06 2.58 16.90
CA LEU A 679 -17.00 1.48 16.85
C LEU A 679 -17.42 1.12 18.27
N ASP A 680 -18.65 0.67 18.43
CA ASP A 680 -19.22 0.25 19.70
C ASP A 680 -19.92 -1.11 19.53
N ALA A 681 -19.88 -1.94 20.56
CA ALA A 681 -20.48 -3.27 20.56
C ALA A 681 -21.06 -3.59 21.92
N ALA A 682 -22.38 -3.82 21.93
CA ALA A 682 -23.14 -4.14 23.12
C ALA A 682 -22.50 -5.31 23.89
N SER A 683 -22.28 -5.13 25.19
CA SER A 683 -21.93 -6.26 26.04
C SER A 683 -23.09 -7.28 26.05
N ALA A 684 -22.81 -8.58 26.23
CA ALA A 684 -23.82 -9.64 26.15
C ALA A 684 -24.83 -9.67 27.33
N GLY A 685 -24.96 -8.56 28.06
CA GLY A 685 -25.91 -8.34 29.14
C GLY A 685 -26.93 -7.26 28.78
N PHE A 686 -27.89 -7.05 29.67
CA PHE A 686 -28.89 -5.99 29.52
C PHE A 686 -28.23 -4.65 29.88
N SER A 687 -27.65 -3.94 28.90
CA SER A 687 -27.08 -2.60 29.12
C SER A 687 -28.19 -1.60 29.47
N TRP A 688 -27.94 -0.79 30.51
CA TRP A 688 -28.84 0.26 30.98
C TRP A 688 -28.40 1.65 30.50
N ALA A 689 -27.24 1.74 29.84
CA ALA A 689 -26.62 2.94 29.31
C ALA A 689 -26.20 2.65 27.84
N PRO A 690 -27.14 2.75 26.88
CA PRO A 690 -26.82 2.59 25.45
C PRO A 690 -25.93 3.73 24.94
N ASP A 691 -25.96 4.88 25.63
CA ASP A 691 -25.23 6.08 25.28
C ASP A 691 -24.10 6.33 26.29
N TRP A 692 -22.94 6.76 25.79
CA TRP A 692 -21.78 7.22 26.55
C TRP A 692 -21.32 8.58 26.03
N PHE A 693 -20.55 9.32 26.83
CA PHE A 693 -20.19 10.70 26.50
C PHE A 693 -18.73 10.82 26.02
N LEU A 694 -18.58 10.94 24.70
CA LEU A 694 -17.30 11.15 24.02
C LEU A 694 -16.78 12.57 24.32
N HIS A 695 -15.73 12.68 25.13
CA HIS A 695 -15.08 13.98 25.36
C HIS A 695 -14.16 14.33 24.20
N GLY A 696 -13.31 13.40 23.74
CA GLY A 696 -12.45 13.66 22.59
C GLY A 696 -11.46 12.55 22.25
N VAL A 697 -10.84 12.72 21.07
CA VAL A 697 -9.85 11.83 20.47
C VAL A 697 -8.69 12.66 19.89
N THR A 698 -7.44 12.27 20.14
CA THR A 698 -6.28 12.77 19.39
C THR A 698 -5.43 11.62 18.85
N LEU A 699 -4.78 11.83 17.71
CA LEU A 699 -3.72 10.96 17.23
C LEU A 699 -2.39 11.68 17.35
N SER A 700 -1.36 11.00 17.86
CA SER A 700 0.01 11.50 17.88
C SER A 700 0.94 10.53 17.15
N GLY A 701 1.81 11.05 16.29
CA GLY A 701 2.69 10.24 15.43
C GLY A 701 4.14 10.69 15.46
N HIS A 702 5.08 9.74 15.35
CA HIS A 702 6.51 10.03 15.25
C HIS A 702 6.98 10.08 13.79
N CYS A 703 7.43 11.24 13.35
CA CYS A 703 7.97 11.48 12.02
C CYS A 703 9.21 10.63 11.73
N VAL A 704 9.21 9.97 10.57
CA VAL A 704 10.40 9.32 10.01
C VAL A 704 11.47 10.38 9.70
N GLY A 705 12.76 10.05 9.88
CA GLY A 705 13.88 10.92 9.52
C GLY A 705 14.14 12.09 10.46
N SER A 706 13.11 12.79 10.93
CA SER A 706 13.23 13.93 11.85
C SER A 706 12.97 13.57 13.31
N GLY A 707 12.27 12.47 13.60
CA GLY A 707 11.94 12.02 14.97
C GLY A 707 10.96 12.91 15.73
N LYS A 708 10.49 14.01 15.11
CA LYS A 708 9.49 14.93 15.66
C LYS A 708 8.21 14.15 16.05
N LEU A 709 7.57 14.55 17.13
CA LEU A 709 6.20 14.17 17.43
C LEU A 709 5.27 15.20 16.76
N ILE A 710 4.28 14.74 16.02
CA ILE A 710 3.17 15.56 15.50
C ILE A 710 1.85 15.07 16.10
N GLU A 711 0.86 15.97 16.21
CA GLU A 711 -0.46 15.63 16.77
C GLU A 711 -1.60 16.14 15.86
N MET A 712 -2.56 15.27 15.59
CA MET A 712 -3.88 15.62 15.06
C MET A 712 -4.77 15.97 16.25
N ASN A 713 -5.10 17.26 16.40
CA ASN A 713 -5.83 17.79 17.56
C ASN A 713 -7.28 18.22 17.27
N LYS A 714 -7.75 18.08 16.02
CA LYS A 714 -9.08 18.52 15.55
C LYS A 714 -10.25 17.99 16.41
N PHE A 715 -10.13 16.76 16.91
CA PHE A 715 -11.16 16.05 17.65
C PHE A 715 -10.92 16.00 19.16
N LYS A 716 -10.06 16.88 19.69
CA LYS A 716 -9.69 16.91 21.12
C LYS A 716 -10.83 17.23 22.07
N SER A 717 -11.83 17.99 21.61
CA SER A 717 -13.09 18.29 22.33
C SER A 717 -14.24 18.11 21.35
N ILE A 718 -14.90 16.95 21.41
CA ILE A 718 -16.13 16.64 20.67
C ILE A 718 -17.33 16.92 21.58
N ASP A 719 -17.25 16.45 22.83
CA ASP A 719 -18.25 16.68 23.88
C ASP A 719 -19.70 16.29 23.49
N GLN A 720 -19.84 15.12 22.87
CA GLN A 720 -21.10 14.55 22.36
C GLN A 720 -21.49 13.24 23.08
N TRP A 721 -22.78 12.92 23.11
CA TRP A 721 -23.27 11.59 23.48
C TRP A 721 -23.32 10.69 22.24
N GLU A 722 -22.65 9.55 22.30
CA GLU A 722 -22.63 8.53 21.25
C GLU A 722 -23.17 7.21 21.82
N GLY A 723 -23.69 6.33 20.96
CA GLY A 723 -24.22 5.04 21.37
C GLY A 723 -24.48 4.13 20.18
N HIS A 724 -24.57 2.82 20.43
CA HIS A 724 -24.86 1.84 19.38
C HIS A 724 -26.37 1.83 19.05
N GLY A 725 -26.74 1.60 17.78
CA GLY A 725 -28.13 1.67 17.33
C GLY A 725 -28.93 0.40 17.66
N ASN A 726 -28.28 -0.77 17.57
CA ASN A 726 -28.94 -2.07 17.70
C ASN A 726 -28.40 -2.87 18.88
N LYS A 727 -29.25 -3.67 19.54
CA LYS A 727 -28.88 -4.50 20.72
C LYS A 727 -28.07 -5.76 20.38
N VAL A 728 -27.32 -5.74 19.28
CA VAL A 728 -26.53 -6.88 18.80
C VAL A 728 -25.10 -6.73 19.29
N ALA A 729 -24.44 -7.84 19.67
CA ALA A 729 -23.06 -7.86 20.15
C ALA A 729 -22.02 -7.73 19.00
N GLU A 730 -22.37 -7.00 17.94
CA GLU A 730 -21.52 -6.73 16.78
C GLU A 730 -21.00 -5.29 16.86
N LEU A 731 -19.87 -5.01 16.20
CA LEU A 731 -19.27 -3.68 16.18
C LEU A 731 -19.99 -2.79 15.18
N GLU A 732 -20.78 -1.84 15.68
CA GLU A 732 -21.46 -0.80 14.91
C GLU A 732 -20.66 0.50 14.96
N GLN A 733 -20.82 1.37 13.96
CA GLN A 733 -20.23 2.72 13.99
C GLN A 733 -21.04 3.62 14.93
N ALA A 734 -20.43 4.04 16.04
CA ALA A 734 -21.01 5.02 16.95
C ALA A 734 -20.67 6.47 16.54
N TRP A 735 -19.44 6.71 16.07
CA TRP A 735 -18.99 8.04 15.65
C TRP A 735 -17.95 7.96 14.52
N SER A 736 -17.90 8.96 13.63
CA SER A 736 -16.73 9.17 12.77
C SER A 736 -16.42 10.65 12.54
N GLY A 737 -15.18 10.93 12.11
CA GLY A 737 -14.70 12.27 11.83
C GLY A 737 -13.62 12.27 10.74
N GLU A 738 -13.88 13.03 9.67
CA GLU A 738 -12.91 13.28 8.58
C GLU A 738 -11.85 14.32 8.97
N PHE A 739 -10.60 14.03 8.65
CA PHE A 739 -9.47 14.93 8.84
C PHE A 739 -8.53 14.88 7.63
N ARG A 740 -7.70 15.91 7.52
CA ARG A 740 -6.80 16.13 6.38
C ARG A 740 -5.35 16.24 6.85
N PRO A 741 -4.36 16.17 5.95
CA PRO A 741 -2.96 16.38 6.31
C PRO A 741 -2.73 17.74 6.99
N GLU A 742 -3.52 18.75 6.66
CA GLU A 742 -3.42 20.10 7.25
C GLU A 742 -3.99 20.22 8.68
N ASP A 743 -4.68 19.20 9.19
CA ASP A 743 -5.18 19.09 10.57
C ASP A 743 -4.11 18.57 11.56
N TRP A 744 -2.91 18.22 11.07
CA TRP A 744 -1.74 17.84 11.88
C TRP A 744 -0.85 19.05 12.19
N SER A 745 -0.29 19.08 13.41
CA SER A 745 0.60 20.14 13.92
C SER A 745 1.82 19.59 14.65
#